data_AF-A0AA36AB56-F1
#
_entry.id   AF-A0AA36AB56-F1
#
_cell.length_a   1.000
_cell.length_b   1.000
_cell.length_c   1.000
_cell.angle_alpha   90.00
_cell.angle_beta   90.00
_cell.angle_gamma   90.00
#
_symmetry.space_group_name_H-M   'P 1'
#
loop_
_entity.id
_entity.type
_entity.pdbx_description
1 polymer ?
#
loop_
_entity_poly.entity_id
_entity_poly.type
_entity_poly.pdbx_seq_one_letter_code
_entity_poly.pdbx_strand_id
1 'polypeptide(L)'
;MSISFPISLEEWNAALVNAVFFEPSRADVFLSRIDTTGRIFEQLAGSRSKEEAKQSFLDSFGKDERKIQRYLRDDSTLDSLTRIKGIPPHFSILYLTLLAASADNETHDEGDFRVRFSVLLGLNRNKKFIFRDLPSLWRRVEQWSQSKQGCSRLFLPDPQNEKLIGYSKRLSFPCYRDEVRLRAILVRNNLDSHSTFESVNKVIHQRIDGFSEVFVSEFNEFYTLLSTAAMQQAYSSPFWGAVRDITRHEENQQARENGLFCIHLDATDPQLPEIYLLMDDVGAQTLDTVKTESLPEKLESYSSIYYQTNANATLTSLLSFLQKRKKGLIGSRVGMALHAGCLPLFRDDSGFISSDGHYFDDGLVCLIIRREYAVHIRTRFEHTGLTVMTLGKNTDSEDWEVLVFDTMSRQELTELAKLLPGAARRFMVQSWIPARPYITGAARFGQSILLNPASTPVIHMVGAIGGEYVISDSNHIELVSGILTPTQGGEGLFISPEKLTSLSGQAFCRYRLTLEKHVEPLVFDIHVLDHAPDAPYRKVAEQHDWLIDGQRGTLVPLNNVESMECLKNQKTTSLGGSWSLWRRDERVPVESKQFDLHMLPAAFDWLAEALALRFQKRSTLPFDELNTHITPVSLATGIPAWRLRRLLFASGWLCVIERRHAPYPVVSLAKRTLSVCETVQGLTARVSGMLTKSERHHLQGLLKESERVRRWSTVDNNFALGSIELILSGADRVKDLLERFNWQLLVRKDFSVGPLSGVLLSMTQIKQVPALPPDIYVAFWQTKKNQWSEEIQPTNSDLLMRCREKQRNRYFIRADTGYWQTDSFAWALMAHIMRSEKTLGTQSHYGDLFWSKSLITLPISVTQWWLHFAGGCCTVSDDGRIIFAGRGDELWGGVECDDNAVFPVNRAVTRRARALALRRISSIN
;
A
#
# COMPACT_ATOMS: atom_id res chain seq x y z
N MET A 1 -21.86 -15.45 17.96
CA MET A 1 -22.06 -16.43 16.86
C MET A 1 -21.67 -15.71 15.58
N SER A 2 -20.76 -16.26 14.79
CA SER A 2 -20.50 -15.72 13.45
C SER A 2 -21.79 -15.85 12.64
N ILE A 3 -22.35 -14.73 12.17
CA ILE A 3 -23.52 -14.78 11.28
C ILE A 3 -22.99 -15.26 9.93
N SER A 4 -23.14 -16.55 9.65
CA SER A 4 -22.95 -17.10 8.31
C SER A 4 -23.94 -16.44 7.36
N PHE A 5 -23.49 -16.04 6.17
CA PHE A 5 -24.39 -15.47 5.17
C PHE A 5 -25.53 -16.43 4.82
N PRO A 6 -26.80 -16.00 4.88
CA PRO A 6 -27.95 -16.84 4.59
C PRO A 6 -28.02 -17.18 3.09
N ILE A 7 -28.09 -18.48 2.79
CA ILE A 7 -28.19 -19.03 1.42
C ILE A 7 -29.54 -19.71 1.15
N SER A 8 -30.28 -20.10 2.20
CA SER A 8 -31.61 -20.72 2.07
C SER A 8 -32.72 -19.81 2.62
N LEU A 9 -33.97 -20.04 2.19
CA LEU A 9 -35.13 -19.27 2.67
C LEU A 9 -35.34 -19.40 4.19
N GLU A 10 -34.97 -20.54 4.78
CA GLU A 10 -35.06 -20.78 6.22
C GLU A 10 -33.99 -19.99 6.99
N GLU A 11 -32.76 -19.96 6.48
CA GLU A 11 -31.69 -19.13 7.04
C GLU A 11 -32.01 -17.64 6.93
N TRP A 12 -32.54 -17.20 5.79
CA TRP A 12 -33.03 -15.83 5.61
C TRP A 12 -34.15 -15.49 6.59
N ASN A 13 -35.09 -16.41 6.82
CA ASN A 13 -36.13 -16.22 7.80
C ASN A 13 -35.57 -16.05 9.22
N ALA A 14 -34.61 -16.89 9.63
CA ALA A 14 -33.97 -16.78 10.93
C ALA A 14 -33.16 -15.49 11.08
N ALA A 15 -32.38 -15.13 10.06
CA ALA A 15 -31.58 -13.91 10.03
C ALA A 15 -32.46 -12.65 10.15
N LEU A 16 -33.56 -12.58 9.41
CA LEU A 16 -34.51 -11.46 9.46
C LEU A 16 -35.22 -11.37 10.81
N VAL A 17 -35.66 -12.49 11.39
CA VAL A 17 -36.28 -12.48 12.73
C VAL A 17 -35.29 -12.00 13.78
N ASN A 18 -34.04 -12.47 13.72
CA ASN A 18 -32.99 -12.03 14.64
C ASN A 18 -32.70 -10.54 14.50
N ALA A 19 -32.55 -10.05 13.27
CA ALA A 19 -32.27 -8.63 13.01
C ALA A 19 -33.43 -7.71 13.44
N VAL A 20 -34.70 -8.12 13.24
CA VAL A 20 -35.85 -7.26 13.54
C VAL A 20 -36.29 -7.35 15.01
N PHE A 21 -36.26 -8.53 15.63
CA PHE A 21 -36.88 -8.75 16.94
C PHE A 21 -35.88 -8.96 18.09
N PHE A 22 -34.65 -9.38 17.81
CA PHE A 22 -33.67 -9.72 18.84
C PHE A 22 -32.49 -8.73 18.88
N GLU A 23 -32.67 -7.53 18.32
CA GLU A 23 -31.68 -6.46 18.40
C GLU A 23 -31.51 -6.02 19.87
N PRO A 24 -30.30 -6.12 20.47
CA PRO A 24 -30.11 -5.91 21.91
C PRO A 24 -30.51 -4.51 22.41
N SER A 25 -30.37 -3.50 21.55
CA SER A 25 -30.76 -2.12 21.79
C SER A 25 -32.29 -1.91 21.86
N ARG A 26 -33.07 -2.91 21.44
CA ARG A 26 -34.54 -2.84 21.28
C ARG A 26 -35.29 -3.91 22.07
N ALA A 27 -34.63 -4.58 23.02
CA ALA A 27 -35.29 -5.55 23.89
C ALA A 27 -36.48 -4.90 24.62
N ASP A 28 -37.65 -5.54 24.55
CA ASP A 28 -38.92 -5.05 25.12
C ASP A 28 -39.45 -3.70 24.59
N VAL A 29 -38.88 -3.17 23.49
CA VAL A 29 -39.41 -1.99 22.78
C VAL A 29 -40.59 -2.38 21.88
N PHE A 30 -41.57 -1.48 21.77
CA PHE A 30 -42.70 -1.66 20.87
C PHE A 30 -42.33 -1.34 19.41
N LEU A 31 -42.53 -2.31 18.52
CA LEU A 31 -42.38 -2.13 17.07
C LEU A 31 -43.73 -1.78 16.46
N SER A 32 -43.88 -0.53 16.02
CA SER A 32 -45.04 -0.08 15.23
C SER A 32 -44.74 -0.02 13.73
N ARG A 33 -43.49 -0.32 13.35
CA ARG A 33 -42.95 -0.24 11.99
C ARG A 33 -41.71 -1.15 11.86
N ILE A 34 -41.37 -1.49 10.64
CA ILE A 34 -40.24 -2.35 10.28
C ILE A 34 -39.48 -1.68 9.13
N ASP A 35 -38.17 -1.54 9.32
CA ASP A 35 -37.25 -0.95 8.35
C ASP A 35 -37.16 -1.83 7.10
N THR A 36 -37.52 -1.25 5.96
CA THR A 36 -37.45 -1.87 4.61
C THR A 36 -36.35 -1.27 3.75
N THR A 37 -35.57 -0.34 4.31
CA THR A 37 -34.39 0.19 3.65
C THR A 37 -33.35 -0.91 3.47
N GLY A 38 -32.43 -0.70 2.54
CA GLY A 38 -31.36 -1.62 2.24
C GLY A 38 -30.40 -1.91 3.40
N ARG A 39 -30.55 -1.20 4.52
CA ARG A 39 -29.78 -1.40 5.75
C ARG A 39 -29.84 -2.81 6.30
N ILE A 40 -31.01 -3.47 6.23
CA ILE A 40 -31.11 -4.86 6.73
C ILE A 40 -30.23 -5.79 5.89
N PHE A 41 -30.12 -5.53 4.60
CA PHE A 41 -29.31 -6.33 3.69
C PHE A 41 -27.83 -5.98 3.82
N GLU A 42 -27.48 -4.72 4.11
CA GLU A 42 -26.12 -4.33 4.54
C GLU A 42 -25.69 -5.12 5.79
N GLN A 43 -26.55 -5.17 6.82
CA GLN A 43 -26.27 -5.89 8.06
C GLN A 43 -26.09 -7.40 7.85
N LEU A 44 -26.87 -8.00 6.95
CA LEU A 44 -26.89 -9.43 6.70
C LEU A 44 -25.97 -9.87 5.53
N ALA A 45 -25.24 -8.94 4.89
CA ALA A 45 -24.45 -9.22 3.69
C ALA A 45 -23.20 -10.08 3.95
N GLY A 46 -22.65 -10.04 5.18
CA GLY A 46 -21.35 -10.64 5.48
C GLY A 46 -20.26 -10.00 4.63
N SER A 47 -19.57 -10.80 3.80
CA SER A 47 -18.52 -10.34 2.88
C SER A 47 -19.02 -9.93 1.50
N ARG A 48 -20.33 -10.01 1.26
CA ARG A 48 -20.95 -9.69 -0.03
C ARG A 48 -21.44 -8.25 -0.05
N SER A 49 -21.75 -7.74 -1.23
CA SER A 49 -22.47 -6.48 -1.36
C SER A 49 -23.92 -6.60 -0.88
N LYS A 50 -24.51 -5.47 -0.49
CA LYS A 50 -25.93 -5.34 -0.17
C LYS A 50 -26.84 -5.86 -1.29
N GLU A 51 -26.49 -5.60 -2.53
CA GLU A 51 -27.26 -5.99 -3.72
C GLU A 51 -27.26 -7.50 -3.88
N GLU A 52 -26.10 -8.14 -3.72
CA GLU A 52 -25.99 -9.60 -3.73
C GLU A 52 -26.76 -10.23 -2.57
N ALA A 53 -26.74 -9.61 -1.40
CA ALA A 53 -27.51 -10.08 -0.24
C ALA A 53 -29.02 -10.01 -0.53
N LYS A 54 -29.51 -8.88 -1.04
CA LYS A 54 -30.90 -8.72 -1.45
C LYS A 54 -31.30 -9.69 -2.57
N GLN A 55 -30.44 -9.86 -3.58
CA GLN A 55 -30.69 -10.78 -4.68
C GLN A 55 -30.75 -12.23 -4.19
N SER A 56 -29.83 -12.64 -3.31
CA SER A 56 -29.85 -13.94 -2.63
C SER A 56 -31.16 -14.17 -1.86
N PHE A 57 -31.65 -13.15 -1.13
CA PHE A 57 -32.94 -13.21 -0.45
C PHE A 57 -34.09 -13.45 -1.43
N LEU A 58 -34.16 -12.69 -2.52
CA LEU A 58 -35.21 -12.81 -3.53
C LEU A 58 -35.15 -14.18 -4.26
N ASP A 59 -33.96 -14.64 -4.61
CA ASP A 59 -33.75 -15.92 -5.29
C ASP A 59 -34.05 -17.13 -4.40
N SER A 60 -33.95 -16.99 -3.07
CA SER A 60 -34.28 -18.05 -2.11
C SER A 60 -35.74 -18.51 -2.17
N PHE A 61 -36.66 -17.68 -2.68
CA PHE A 61 -38.06 -18.04 -2.92
C PHE A 61 -38.26 -18.91 -4.18
N GLY A 62 -37.27 -18.93 -5.08
CA GLY A 62 -37.36 -19.56 -6.40
C GLY A 62 -38.35 -18.86 -7.34
N LYS A 63 -38.67 -19.51 -8.46
CA LYS A 63 -39.60 -18.98 -9.50
C LYS A 63 -40.94 -19.73 -9.57
N ASP A 64 -41.18 -20.69 -8.67
CA ASP A 64 -42.42 -21.47 -8.63
C ASP A 64 -43.54 -20.70 -7.91
N GLU A 65 -44.44 -20.14 -8.70
CA GLU A 65 -45.60 -19.36 -8.23
C GLU A 65 -46.44 -20.10 -7.18
N ARG A 66 -46.62 -21.42 -7.33
CA ARG A 66 -47.47 -22.20 -6.41
C ARG A 66 -46.79 -22.38 -5.05
N LYS A 67 -45.47 -22.53 -5.03
CA LYS A 67 -44.68 -22.58 -3.77
C LYS A 67 -44.70 -21.23 -3.06
N ILE A 68 -44.49 -20.14 -3.79
CA ILE A 68 -44.55 -18.78 -3.22
C ILE A 68 -45.94 -18.49 -2.63
N GLN A 69 -47.00 -18.84 -3.37
CA GLN A 69 -48.38 -18.65 -2.89
C GLN A 69 -48.71 -19.49 -1.64
N ARG A 70 -48.03 -20.62 -1.42
CA ARG A 70 -48.18 -21.43 -0.20
C ARG A 70 -47.66 -20.71 1.04
N TYR A 71 -46.57 -19.94 0.94
CA TYR A 71 -46.05 -19.17 2.07
C TYR A 71 -47.01 -18.06 2.54
N LEU A 72 -47.86 -17.55 1.63
CA LEU A 72 -48.90 -16.55 1.92
C LEU A 72 -50.19 -17.13 2.52
N ARG A 73 -50.27 -18.45 2.75
CA ARG A 73 -51.43 -19.09 3.38
C ARG A 73 -51.23 -19.23 4.88
N ASP A 74 -52.32 -19.02 5.60
CA ASP A 74 -52.38 -19.32 7.03
C ASP A 74 -52.75 -20.80 7.23
N ASP A 75 -51.80 -21.60 7.71
CA ASP A 75 -51.97 -23.03 8.01
C ASP A 75 -51.88 -23.27 9.52
N SER A 76 -52.73 -24.15 10.02
CA SER A 76 -52.70 -24.72 11.37
C SER A 76 -51.32 -25.25 11.81
N THR A 77 -50.47 -25.70 10.87
CA THR A 77 -49.13 -26.22 11.20
C THR A 77 -48.13 -25.14 11.63
N LEU A 78 -48.42 -23.85 11.38
CA LEU A 78 -47.49 -22.75 11.66
C LEU A 78 -47.23 -22.54 13.15
N ASP A 79 -48.22 -22.78 14.01
CA ASP A 79 -48.04 -22.66 15.47
C ASP A 79 -47.08 -23.72 16.00
N SER A 80 -47.24 -24.96 15.52
CA SER A 80 -46.35 -26.07 15.86
C SER A 80 -44.92 -25.80 15.41
N LEU A 81 -44.73 -25.29 14.17
CA LEU A 81 -43.41 -24.92 13.66
C LEU A 81 -42.78 -23.77 14.44
N THR A 82 -43.57 -22.76 14.84
CA THR A 82 -43.10 -21.65 15.66
C THR A 82 -42.61 -22.12 17.03
N ARG A 83 -43.30 -23.09 17.65
CA ARG A 83 -42.86 -23.72 18.91
C ARG A 83 -41.57 -24.53 18.74
N ILE A 84 -41.46 -25.30 17.65
CA ILE A 84 -40.27 -26.13 17.37
C ILE A 84 -39.04 -25.28 17.08
N LYS A 85 -39.17 -24.28 16.19
CA LYS A 85 -38.06 -23.43 15.74
C LYS A 85 -37.75 -22.27 16.68
N GLY A 86 -38.67 -21.95 17.60
CA GLY A 86 -38.56 -20.83 18.53
C GLY A 86 -38.79 -19.44 17.92
N ILE A 87 -39.00 -19.36 16.59
CA ILE A 87 -39.24 -18.16 15.77
C ILE A 87 -40.35 -18.41 14.72
N PRO A 88 -41.02 -17.37 14.19
CA PRO A 88 -42.06 -17.55 13.17
C PRO A 88 -41.46 -18.08 11.86
N PRO A 89 -42.00 -19.17 11.28
CA PRO A 89 -41.39 -19.85 10.13
C PRO A 89 -41.57 -19.13 8.79
N HIS A 90 -42.55 -18.22 8.68
CA HIS A 90 -42.94 -17.51 7.45
C HIS A 90 -42.73 -15.99 7.58
N PHE A 91 -41.80 -15.53 8.42
CA PHE A 91 -41.49 -14.10 8.50
C PHE A 91 -40.82 -13.57 7.23
N SER A 92 -40.02 -14.38 6.52
CA SER A 92 -39.39 -13.98 5.26
C SER A 92 -40.40 -13.54 4.18
N ILE A 93 -41.51 -14.26 4.01
CA ILE A 93 -42.58 -13.85 3.06
C ILE A 93 -43.31 -12.59 3.52
N LEU A 94 -43.49 -12.40 4.84
CA LEU A 94 -44.05 -11.17 5.40
C LEU A 94 -43.12 -9.99 5.15
N TYR A 95 -41.81 -10.18 5.34
CA TYR A 95 -40.80 -9.18 5.01
C TYR A 95 -40.82 -8.82 3.51
N LEU A 96 -40.97 -9.80 2.62
CA LEU A 96 -41.16 -9.54 1.19
C LEU A 96 -42.43 -8.70 0.92
N THR A 97 -43.51 -8.90 1.67
CA THR A 97 -44.69 -8.00 1.56
C THR A 97 -44.43 -6.59 2.05
N LEU A 98 -43.49 -6.39 2.98
CA LEU A 98 -43.05 -5.06 3.41
C LEU A 98 -42.22 -4.38 2.30
N LEU A 99 -41.32 -5.10 1.64
CA LEU A 99 -40.57 -4.60 0.48
C LEU A 99 -41.49 -4.22 -0.68
N ALA A 100 -42.57 -4.99 -0.91
CA ALA A 100 -43.58 -4.62 -1.90
C ALA A 100 -44.44 -3.41 -1.45
N ALA A 101 -44.50 -3.14 -0.15
CA ALA A 101 -45.21 -2.02 0.43
C ALA A 101 -44.37 -0.73 0.46
N SER A 102 -43.04 -0.82 0.41
CA SER A 102 -42.12 0.29 0.11
C SER A 102 -41.98 0.48 -1.42
N ALA A 103 -41.28 1.53 -1.84
CA ALA A 103 -41.03 1.81 -3.26
C ALA A 103 -39.63 1.33 -3.66
N ASP A 104 -39.42 0.01 -3.63
CA ASP A 104 -38.15 -0.56 -4.03
C ASP A 104 -37.72 -0.10 -5.44
N ASN A 105 -36.42 0.01 -5.66
CA ASN A 105 -35.71 0.47 -6.85
C ASN A 105 -36.37 -0.01 -8.17
N GLU A 106 -36.75 -1.27 -8.26
CA GLU A 106 -37.32 -1.86 -9.49
C GLU A 106 -38.82 -1.59 -9.68
N THR A 107 -39.48 -1.06 -8.66
CA THR A 107 -40.95 -1.01 -8.55
C THR A 107 -41.52 0.36 -8.21
N HIS A 108 -40.67 1.39 -8.09
CA HIS A 108 -41.11 2.73 -7.66
C HIS A 108 -42.13 3.38 -8.62
N ASP A 109 -42.07 3.10 -9.92
CA ASP A 109 -43.03 3.56 -10.93
C ASP A 109 -44.36 2.78 -10.93
N GLU A 110 -44.45 1.67 -10.19
CA GLU A 110 -45.61 0.78 -10.19
C GLU A 110 -46.51 1.03 -8.99
N GLY A 111 -47.70 1.60 -9.22
CA GLY A 111 -48.67 1.91 -8.17
C GLY A 111 -49.38 0.69 -7.58
N ASP A 112 -49.51 -0.42 -8.32
CA ASP A 112 -50.21 -1.62 -7.85
C ASP A 112 -49.29 -2.53 -7.01
N PHE A 113 -49.60 -2.63 -5.71
CA PHE A 113 -48.90 -3.49 -4.75
C PHE A 113 -48.71 -4.94 -5.23
N ARG A 114 -49.73 -5.51 -5.89
CA ARG A 114 -49.66 -6.92 -6.33
C ARG A 114 -48.68 -7.10 -7.47
N VAL A 115 -48.61 -6.10 -8.35
CA VAL A 115 -47.65 -6.09 -9.46
C VAL A 115 -46.24 -5.88 -8.91
N ARG A 116 -46.05 -4.96 -7.97
CA ARG A 116 -44.74 -4.77 -7.28
C ARG A 116 -44.23 -6.07 -6.67
N PHE A 117 -45.07 -6.77 -5.91
CA PHE A 117 -44.72 -8.06 -5.31
C PHE A 117 -44.24 -9.08 -6.35
N SER A 118 -44.90 -9.15 -7.51
CA SER A 118 -44.48 -10.03 -8.60
C SER A 118 -43.19 -9.59 -9.28
N VAL A 119 -42.99 -8.28 -9.49
CA VAL A 119 -41.79 -7.73 -10.12
C VAL A 119 -40.55 -7.98 -9.25
N LEU A 120 -40.65 -7.81 -7.92
CA LEU A 120 -39.55 -8.10 -6.99
C LEU A 120 -39.02 -9.53 -7.10
N LEU A 121 -39.89 -10.49 -7.42
CA LEU A 121 -39.51 -11.89 -7.60
C LEU A 121 -39.00 -12.20 -9.02
N GLY A 122 -38.89 -11.19 -9.89
CA GLY A 122 -38.57 -11.34 -11.31
C GLY A 122 -39.66 -12.08 -12.10
N LEU A 123 -40.93 -11.97 -11.67
CA LEU A 123 -42.08 -12.59 -12.34
C LEU A 123 -42.79 -11.60 -13.26
N ASN A 124 -43.61 -12.11 -14.18
CA ASN A 124 -44.36 -11.29 -15.12
C ASN A 124 -45.39 -10.37 -14.40
N ARG A 125 -45.49 -9.10 -14.82
CA ARG A 125 -46.44 -8.09 -14.28
C ARG A 125 -47.91 -8.51 -14.31
N ASN A 126 -48.29 -9.43 -15.20
CA ASN A 126 -49.65 -9.96 -15.28
C ASN A 126 -49.99 -10.94 -14.15
N LYS A 127 -49.01 -11.34 -13.34
CA LYS A 127 -49.22 -12.23 -12.20
C LYS A 127 -49.65 -11.43 -10.99
N LYS A 128 -50.73 -11.89 -10.34
CA LYS A 128 -51.25 -11.29 -9.11
C LYS A 128 -51.48 -12.38 -8.07
N PHE A 129 -50.71 -12.34 -6.99
CA PHE A 129 -50.87 -13.25 -5.86
C PHE A 129 -52.12 -12.92 -5.04
N ILE A 130 -52.60 -13.93 -4.29
CA ILE A 130 -53.77 -13.83 -3.41
C ILE A 130 -53.28 -13.57 -1.98
N PHE A 131 -53.71 -12.45 -1.39
CA PHE A 131 -53.30 -11.99 -0.05
C PHE A 131 -54.40 -12.13 1.00
N ARG A 132 -55.32 -13.08 0.84
CA ARG A 132 -56.48 -13.26 1.73
C ARG A 132 -56.08 -13.50 3.19
N ASP A 133 -55.04 -14.31 3.39
CA ASP A 133 -54.63 -14.78 4.72
C ASP A 133 -53.49 -13.96 5.31
N LEU A 134 -52.96 -12.98 4.56
CA LEU A 134 -51.87 -12.10 4.99
C LEU A 134 -52.17 -11.38 6.32
N PRO A 135 -53.39 -10.87 6.59
CA PRO A 135 -53.70 -10.26 7.88
C PRO A 135 -53.60 -11.24 9.06
N SER A 136 -53.94 -12.51 8.86
CA SER A 136 -53.84 -13.52 9.92
C SER A 136 -52.40 -13.89 10.22
N LEU A 137 -51.55 -13.97 9.19
CA LEU A 137 -50.11 -14.20 9.36
C LEU A 137 -49.44 -13.09 10.19
N TRP A 138 -49.80 -11.83 9.95
CA TRP A 138 -49.30 -10.70 10.76
C TRP A 138 -49.75 -10.79 12.22
N ARG A 139 -51.01 -11.13 12.49
CA ARG A 139 -51.52 -11.31 13.87
C ARG A 139 -50.80 -12.43 14.62
N ARG A 140 -50.38 -13.50 13.94
CA ARG A 140 -49.57 -14.56 14.55
C ARG A 140 -48.20 -14.07 14.98
N VAL A 141 -47.54 -13.24 14.17
CA VAL A 141 -46.24 -12.65 14.53
C VAL A 141 -46.39 -11.69 15.71
N GLU A 142 -47.45 -10.87 15.73
CA GLU A 142 -47.79 -10.01 16.88
C GLU A 142 -47.95 -10.84 18.16
N GLN A 143 -48.82 -11.86 18.13
CA GLN A 143 -49.03 -12.76 19.27
C GLN A 143 -47.75 -13.46 19.72
N TRP A 144 -46.94 -13.96 18.78
CA TRP A 144 -45.66 -14.58 19.09
C TRP A 144 -44.72 -13.59 19.78
N SER A 145 -44.53 -12.39 19.23
CA SER A 145 -43.63 -11.38 19.78
C SER A 145 -44.04 -10.91 21.17
N GLN A 146 -45.35 -10.85 21.46
CA GLN A 146 -45.86 -10.51 22.79
C GLN A 146 -45.60 -11.63 23.82
N SER A 147 -45.58 -12.89 23.38
CA SER A 147 -45.37 -14.06 24.24
C SER A 147 -43.89 -14.39 24.50
N LYS A 148 -42.97 -13.86 23.68
CA LYS A 148 -41.54 -14.21 23.70
C LYS A 148 -40.75 -13.20 24.53
N GLN A 149 -40.03 -13.69 25.55
CA GLN A 149 -39.15 -12.85 26.37
C GLN A 149 -37.86 -12.46 25.64
N GLY A 150 -37.33 -11.27 25.95
CA GLY A 150 -36.06 -10.79 25.42
C GLY A 150 -36.12 -10.42 23.94
N CYS A 151 -37.29 -10.08 23.41
CA CYS A 151 -37.47 -9.61 22.03
C CYS A 151 -38.36 -8.36 21.97
N SER A 152 -38.30 -7.62 20.87
CA SER A 152 -39.18 -6.47 20.62
C SER A 152 -40.63 -6.90 20.36
N ARG A 153 -41.60 -6.09 20.78
CA ARG A 153 -43.04 -6.44 20.70
C ARG A 153 -43.70 -5.74 19.52
N LEU A 154 -44.17 -6.50 18.53
CA LEU A 154 -44.91 -5.95 17.40
C LEU A 154 -46.30 -5.48 17.83
N PHE A 155 -46.70 -4.30 17.35
CA PHE A 155 -48.05 -3.76 17.44
C PHE A 155 -48.56 -3.48 16.03
N LEU A 156 -49.67 -4.13 15.66
CA LEU A 156 -50.25 -3.96 14.34
C LEU A 156 -51.03 -2.63 14.25
N PRO A 157 -50.75 -1.80 13.22
CA PRO A 157 -51.48 -0.55 13.00
C PRO A 157 -52.90 -0.80 12.50
N ASP A 158 -53.83 0.15 12.70
CA ASP A 158 -55.17 0.06 12.11
C ASP A 158 -55.08 -0.02 10.57
N PRO A 159 -55.53 -1.12 9.94
CA PRO A 159 -55.48 -1.28 8.49
C PRO A 159 -56.45 -0.34 7.75
N GLN A 160 -57.34 0.35 8.47
CA GLN A 160 -58.40 1.20 7.91
C GLN A 160 -59.19 0.44 6.83
N ASN A 161 -59.42 1.06 5.67
CA ASN A 161 -60.16 0.45 4.56
C ASN A 161 -59.37 -0.65 3.80
N GLU A 162 -58.06 -0.82 4.08
CA GLU A 162 -57.18 -1.72 3.34
C GLU A 162 -57.09 -3.12 3.99
N LYS A 163 -58.20 -3.86 3.95
CA LYS A 163 -58.38 -5.12 4.71
C LYS A 163 -57.40 -6.26 4.39
N LEU A 164 -56.75 -6.26 3.22
CA LEU A 164 -55.87 -7.36 2.78
C LEU A 164 -54.38 -7.07 3.00
N ILE A 165 -53.94 -5.85 2.66
CA ILE A 165 -52.52 -5.47 2.61
C ILE A 165 -52.18 -4.28 3.52
N GLY A 166 -53.18 -3.76 4.26
CA GLY A 166 -53.05 -2.55 5.06
C GLY A 166 -52.01 -2.64 6.17
N TYR A 167 -51.84 -3.82 6.79
CA TYR A 167 -50.78 -4.03 7.77
C TYR A 167 -49.39 -3.89 7.12
N SER A 168 -49.10 -4.59 6.03
CA SER A 168 -47.80 -4.50 5.36
C SER A 168 -47.48 -3.07 4.92
N LYS A 169 -48.48 -2.34 4.38
CA LYS A 169 -48.33 -0.93 3.96
C LYS A 169 -48.02 0.05 5.07
N ARG A 170 -48.53 -0.20 6.29
CA ARG A 170 -48.39 0.71 7.43
C ARG A 170 -47.24 0.33 8.34
N LEU A 171 -46.84 -0.93 8.32
CA LEU A 171 -45.65 -1.41 9.00
C LEU A 171 -44.37 -1.08 8.21
N SER A 172 -44.42 -1.02 6.88
CA SER A 172 -43.24 -0.70 6.07
C SER A 172 -42.78 0.74 6.30
N PHE A 173 -41.49 0.92 6.60
CA PHE A 173 -40.84 2.22 6.58
C PHE A 173 -39.65 2.22 5.59
N PRO A 174 -39.57 3.21 4.67
CA PRO A 174 -40.66 4.12 4.29
C PRO A 174 -41.79 3.33 3.59
N CYS A 175 -43.03 3.81 3.66
CA CYS A 175 -44.09 3.26 2.81
C CYS A 175 -43.96 3.80 1.37
N TYR A 176 -44.52 3.12 0.38
CA TYR A 176 -44.44 3.50 -1.04
C TYR A 176 -44.77 4.99 -1.30
N ARG A 177 -45.84 5.49 -0.66
CA ARG A 177 -46.27 6.89 -0.82
C ARG A 177 -45.24 7.87 -0.26
N ASP A 178 -44.66 7.55 0.88
CA ASP A 178 -43.65 8.40 1.52
C ASP A 178 -42.35 8.39 0.73
N GLU A 179 -41.93 7.23 0.23
CA GLU A 179 -40.71 7.10 -0.55
C GLU A 179 -40.79 7.81 -1.91
N VAL A 180 -41.89 7.64 -2.66
CA VAL A 180 -42.13 8.38 -3.92
C VAL A 180 -42.12 9.88 -3.66
N ARG A 181 -42.71 10.33 -2.55
CA ARG A 181 -42.73 11.74 -2.17
C ARG A 181 -41.34 12.24 -1.76
N LEU A 182 -40.59 11.45 -0.99
CA LEU A 182 -39.23 11.76 -0.57
C LEU A 182 -38.33 11.90 -1.81
N ARG A 183 -38.38 10.92 -2.73
CA ARG A 183 -37.67 10.96 -4.02
C ARG A 183 -38.01 12.22 -4.81
N ALA A 184 -39.29 12.54 -4.98
CA ALA A 184 -39.72 13.74 -5.70
C ALA A 184 -39.20 15.04 -5.05
N ILE A 185 -39.15 15.10 -3.71
CA ILE A 185 -38.61 16.25 -2.98
C ILE A 185 -37.09 16.35 -3.16
N LEU A 186 -36.36 15.23 -3.02
CA LEU A 186 -34.91 15.18 -3.18
C LEU A 186 -34.49 15.62 -4.60
N VAL A 187 -35.07 14.99 -5.63
CA VAL A 187 -34.82 15.33 -7.05
C VAL A 187 -35.13 16.81 -7.32
N ARG A 188 -36.29 17.31 -6.89
CA ARG A 188 -36.71 18.71 -7.14
C ARG A 188 -35.77 19.73 -6.52
N ASN A 189 -35.09 19.38 -5.43
CA ASN A 189 -34.17 20.28 -4.73
C ASN A 189 -32.69 19.96 -5.01
N ASN A 190 -32.39 19.02 -5.92
CA ASN A 190 -31.04 18.52 -6.17
C ASN A 190 -30.31 18.08 -4.88
N LEU A 191 -31.02 17.33 -4.03
CA LEU A 191 -30.50 16.76 -2.79
C LEU A 191 -30.38 15.24 -2.91
N ASP A 192 -29.38 14.70 -2.24
CA ASP A 192 -29.02 13.29 -2.23
C ASP A 192 -28.37 12.93 -0.88
N SER A 193 -27.88 11.69 -0.74
CA SER A 193 -27.17 11.26 0.46
C SER A 193 -25.78 11.85 0.62
N HIS A 194 -25.24 12.56 -0.37
CA HIS A 194 -24.01 13.33 -0.23
C HIS A 194 -24.28 14.73 0.33
N SER A 195 -25.53 15.18 0.33
CA SER A 195 -25.95 16.46 0.89
C SER A 195 -25.88 16.49 2.43
N THR A 196 -25.71 17.67 3.04
CA THR A 196 -25.64 17.75 4.51
C THR A 196 -26.96 17.37 5.17
N PHE A 197 -26.87 16.81 6.39
CA PHE A 197 -28.04 16.46 7.20
C PHE A 197 -28.98 17.66 7.38
N GLU A 198 -28.43 18.85 7.61
CA GLU A 198 -29.19 20.09 7.82
C GLU A 198 -29.93 20.52 6.56
N SER A 199 -29.32 20.35 5.39
CA SER A 199 -29.91 20.73 4.10
C SER A 199 -31.12 19.85 3.78
N VAL A 200 -30.97 18.54 3.94
CA VAL A 200 -32.07 17.58 3.78
C VAL A 200 -33.14 17.81 4.85
N ASN A 201 -32.74 17.93 6.12
CA ASN A 201 -33.66 18.18 7.23
C ASN A 201 -34.52 19.43 6.99
N LYS A 202 -33.92 20.55 6.57
CA LYS A 202 -34.63 21.80 6.30
C LYS A 202 -35.70 21.65 5.21
N VAL A 203 -35.37 20.97 4.11
CA VAL A 203 -36.30 20.81 2.97
C VAL A 203 -37.43 19.85 3.31
N ILE A 204 -37.15 18.75 4.02
CA ILE A 204 -38.17 17.79 4.44
C ILE A 204 -39.10 18.42 5.50
N HIS A 205 -38.55 19.16 6.47
CA HIS A 205 -39.33 19.84 7.50
C HIS A 205 -40.37 20.80 6.90
N GLN A 206 -40.03 21.53 5.82
CA GLN A 206 -40.96 22.43 5.12
C GLN A 206 -42.14 21.71 4.43
N ARG A 207 -42.06 20.39 4.26
CA ARG A 207 -43.05 19.57 3.54
C ARG A 207 -43.57 18.41 4.39
N ILE A 208 -43.36 18.46 5.70
CA ILE A 208 -43.56 17.33 6.61
C ILE A 208 -45.02 16.88 6.72
N ASP A 209 -45.97 17.82 6.63
CA ASP A 209 -47.43 17.57 6.67
C ASP A 209 -47.93 16.63 5.57
N GLY A 210 -47.07 16.38 4.59
CA GLY A 210 -47.34 15.56 3.45
C GLY A 210 -47.06 14.06 3.59
N PHE A 211 -46.41 13.66 4.67
CA PHE A 211 -45.93 12.30 4.91
C PHE A 211 -46.83 11.57 5.91
N SER A 212 -46.69 10.24 5.98
CA SER A 212 -47.40 9.43 6.99
C SER A 212 -46.90 9.74 8.41
N GLU A 213 -47.73 9.48 9.42
CA GLU A 213 -47.36 9.65 10.83
C GLU A 213 -46.11 8.85 11.21
N VAL A 214 -45.95 7.65 10.63
CA VAL A 214 -44.76 6.80 10.80
C VAL A 214 -43.52 7.51 10.29
N PHE A 215 -43.61 8.13 9.11
CA PHE A 215 -42.49 8.88 8.55
C PHE A 215 -42.16 10.14 9.35
N VAL A 216 -43.19 10.86 9.81
CA VAL A 216 -43.00 12.02 10.70
C VAL A 216 -42.30 11.61 12.00
N SER A 217 -42.65 10.46 12.58
CA SER A 217 -41.97 9.94 13.77
C SER A 217 -40.48 9.66 13.52
N GLU A 218 -40.14 8.97 12.43
CA GLU A 218 -38.75 8.64 12.07
C GLU A 218 -37.93 9.90 11.74
N PHE A 219 -38.55 10.86 11.06
CA PHE A 219 -37.93 12.14 10.77
C PHE A 219 -37.68 12.96 12.05
N ASN A 220 -38.62 12.96 13.01
CA ASN A 220 -38.44 13.62 14.30
C ASN A 220 -37.35 12.95 15.16
N GLU A 221 -37.23 11.64 15.09
CA GLU A 221 -36.15 10.90 15.74
C GLU A 221 -34.79 11.30 15.14
N PHE A 222 -34.68 11.32 13.81
CA PHE A 222 -33.50 11.84 13.11
C PHE A 222 -33.19 13.29 13.51
N TYR A 223 -34.19 14.18 13.54
CA TYR A 223 -34.04 15.56 13.99
C TYR A 223 -33.51 15.66 15.43
N THR A 224 -34.01 14.80 16.32
CA THR A 224 -33.55 14.74 17.71
C THR A 224 -32.09 14.32 17.78
N LEU A 225 -31.69 13.30 17.00
CA LEU A 225 -30.28 12.86 16.92
C LEU A 225 -29.35 13.96 16.38
N LEU A 226 -29.81 14.78 15.44
CA LEU A 226 -29.06 15.96 14.98
C LEU A 226 -28.92 16.99 16.10
N SER A 227 -29.99 17.26 16.85
CA SER A 227 -30.00 18.26 17.93
C SER A 227 -29.10 17.87 19.11
N THR A 228 -28.90 16.58 19.35
CA THR A 228 -27.99 16.04 20.38
C THR A 228 -26.58 15.76 19.86
N ALA A 229 -26.28 16.13 18.61
CA ALA A 229 -25.00 15.87 17.92
C ALA A 229 -24.62 14.38 17.84
N ALA A 230 -25.61 13.47 17.86
CA ALA A 230 -25.42 12.03 17.74
C ALA A 230 -25.29 11.59 16.26
N MET A 231 -24.27 12.09 15.56
CA MET A 231 -24.13 11.98 14.10
C MET A 231 -24.09 10.54 13.57
N GLN A 232 -23.41 9.63 14.28
CA GLN A 232 -23.37 8.20 13.93
C GLN A 232 -24.76 7.57 13.94
N GLN A 233 -25.54 7.86 14.98
CA GLN A 233 -26.89 7.35 15.12
C GLN A 233 -27.82 7.96 14.06
N ALA A 234 -27.63 9.24 13.74
CA ALA A 234 -28.36 9.92 12.67
C ALA A 234 -28.06 9.30 11.29
N TYR A 235 -26.78 9.01 10.99
CA TYR A 235 -26.37 8.30 9.76
C TYR A 235 -26.98 6.91 9.68
N SER A 236 -27.04 6.20 10.81
CA SER A 236 -27.68 4.89 10.93
C SER A 236 -29.18 4.98 11.24
N SER A 237 -29.84 6.11 11.00
CA SER A 237 -31.29 6.20 11.20
C SER A 237 -32.03 5.58 10.01
N PRO A 238 -33.24 5.02 10.20
CA PRO A 238 -34.06 4.56 9.09
C PRO A 238 -34.32 5.67 8.07
N PHE A 239 -34.63 6.89 8.53
CA PHE A 239 -34.84 8.05 7.65
C PHE A 239 -33.65 8.30 6.71
N TRP A 240 -32.42 8.34 7.25
CA TRP A 240 -31.24 8.53 6.42
C TRP A 240 -30.95 7.32 5.53
N GLY A 241 -31.28 6.11 6.00
CA GLY A 241 -31.30 4.88 5.20
C GLY A 241 -32.10 5.03 3.90
N ALA A 242 -33.32 5.59 3.99
CA ALA A 242 -34.16 5.83 2.83
C ALA A 242 -33.55 6.85 1.85
N VAL A 243 -32.91 7.92 2.35
CA VAL A 243 -32.21 8.90 1.51
C VAL A 243 -31.05 8.24 0.76
N ARG A 244 -30.28 7.37 1.42
CA ARG A 244 -29.17 6.60 0.80
C ARG A 244 -29.66 5.64 -0.28
N ASP A 245 -30.77 4.93 -0.03
CA ASP A 245 -31.35 4.01 -1.02
C ASP A 245 -31.83 4.74 -2.28
N ILE A 246 -32.51 5.88 -2.11
CA ILE A 246 -32.96 6.73 -3.22
C ILE A 246 -31.78 7.21 -4.06
N THR A 247 -30.72 7.68 -3.40
CA THR A 247 -29.51 8.18 -4.07
C THR A 247 -28.83 7.08 -4.87
N ARG A 248 -28.62 5.92 -4.24
CA ARG A 248 -27.98 4.77 -4.87
C ARG A 248 -28.78 4.27 -6.08
N HIS A 249 -30.10 4.36 -6.04
CA HIS A 249 -30.94 4.02 -7.19
C HIS A 249 -30.64 4.90 -8.40
N GLU A 250 -30.58 6.22 -8.18
CA GLU A 250 -30.31 7.20 -9.24
C GLU A 250 -28.89 7.03 -9.80
N GLU A 251 -27.90 6.80 -8.94
CA GLU A 251 -26.53 6.48 -9.34
C GLU A 251 -26.48 5.19 -10.18
N ASN A 252 -27.18 4.12 -9.77
CA ASN A 252 -27.23 2.86 -10.52
C ASN A 252 -27.95 2.99 -11.87
N GLN A 253 -29.01 3.79 -11.96
CA GLN A 253 -29.66 4.07 -13.24
C GLN A 253 -28.72 4.83 -14.17
N GLN A 254 -28.06 5.87 -13.65
CA GLN A 254 -27.07 6.63 -14.41
C GLN A 254 -25.90 5.76 -14.85
N ALA A 255 -25.44 4.84 -14.00
CA ALA A 255 -24.38 3.88 -14.30
C ALA A 255 -24.79 2.90 -15.41
N ARG A 256 -26.03 2.39 -15.41
CA ARG A 256 -26.52 1.54 -16.50
C ARG A 256 -26.60 2.27 -17.84
N GLU A 257 -26.90 3.56 -17.82
CA GLU A 257 -27.03 4.38 -19.04
C GLU A 257 -25.70 4.92 -19.56
N ASN A 258 -24.78 5.29 -18.66
CA ASN A 258 -23.54 5.98 -19.00
C ASN A 258 -22.28 5.13 -18.79
N GLY A 259 -22.34 4.05 -18.00
CA GLY A 259 -21.19 3.36 -17.46
C GLY A 259 -20.70 3.96 -16.14
N LEU A 260 -19.95 3.16 -15.38
CA LEU A 260 -19.23 3.58 -14.17
C LEU A 260 -17.87 4.15 -14.55
N PHE A 261 -17.49 5.25 -13.88
CA PHE A 261 -16.21 5.92 -14.07
C PHE A 261 -15.64 6.35 -12.74
N CYS A 262 -14.40 5.97 -12.48
CA CYS A 262 -13.66 6.41 -11.30
C CYS A 262 -12.29 6.94 -11.70
N ILE A 263 -11.88 8.05 -11.08
CA ILE A 263 -10.53 8.58 -11.21
C ILE A 263 -9.72 8.08 -10.02
N HIS A 264 -8.64 7.37 -10.31
CA HIS A 264 -7.59 7.07 -9.34
C HIS A 264 -6.42 8.02 -9.56
N LEU A 265 -5.99 8.68 -8.50
CA LEU A 265 -4.76 9.46 -8.48
C LEU A 265 -3.68 8.66 -7.77
N ASP A 266 -2.65 8.31 -8.52
CA ASP A 266 -1.39 7.89 -7.93
C ASP A 266 -0.50 9.12 -7.71
N ALA A 267 -0.52 9.61 -6.46
CA ALA A 267 0.33 10.69 -5.98
C ALA A 267 1.64 10.17 -5.35
N THR A 268 2.02 8.90 -5.59
CA THR A 268 3.30 8.38 -5.07
C THR A 268 4.49 9.16 -5.61
N ASP A 269 4.37 9.76 -6.79
CA ASP A 269 5.29 10.80 -7.26
C ASP A 269 4.59 12.17 -7.28
N PRO A 270 4.89 13.06 -6.33
CA PRO A 270 4.36 14.40 -6.36
C PRO A 270 4.80 15.22 -7.58
N GLN A 271 5.87 14.86 -8.28
CA GLN A 271 6.30 15.55 -9.51
C GLN A 271 5.69 14.95 -10.77
N LEU A 272 5.46 13.64 -10.77
CA LEU A 272 4.87 12.90 -11.88
C LEU A 272 3.62 12.15 -11.38
N PRO A 273 2.59 12.88 -10.92
CA PRO A 273 1.36 12.21 -10.55
C PRO A 273 0.82 11.45 -11.77
N GLU A 274 0.22 10.30 -11.51
CA GLU A 274 -0.47 9.54 -12.54
C GLU A 274 -1.96 9.55 -12.25
N ILE A 275 -2.73 9.76 -13.30
CA ILE A 275 -4.18 9.75 -13.24
C ILE A 275 -4.64 8.61 -14.12
N TYR A 276 -5.46 7.76 -13.52
CA TYR A 276 -6.07 6.60 -14.15
C TYR A 276 -7.58 6.78 -14.17
N LEU A 277 -8.20 6.52 -15.31
CA LEU A 277 -9.65 6.40 -15.41
C LEU A 277 -10.01 4.91 -15.40
N LEU A 278 -10.66 4.47 -14.32
CA LEU A 278 -11.25 3.15 -14.20
C LEU A 278 -12.68 3.15 -14.73
N MET A 279 -13.07 2.06 -15.36
CA MET A 279 -14.37 1.91 -16.05
C MET A 279 -14.90 0.49 -15.91
N ASP A 280 -16.22 0.36 -15.88
CA ASP A 280 -16.89 -0.91 -16.11
C ASP A 280 -17.00 -1.23 -17.61
N ASP A 281 -17.53 -2.39 -17.95
CA ASP A 281 -17.67 -2.85 -19.34
C ASP A 281 -18.55 -1.89 -20.16
N VAL A 282 -19.57 -1.29 -19.54
CA VAL A 282 -20.46 -0.31 -20.19
C VAL A 282 -19.71 1.00 -20.44
N GLY A 283 -18.98 1.51 -19.45
CA GLY A 283 -18.18 2.73 -19.56
C GLY A 283 -17.12 2.62 -20.65
N ALA A 284 -16.42 1.49 -20.72
CA ALA A 284 -15.45 1.21 -21.77
C ALA A 284 -16.10 1.25 -23.17
N GLN A 285 -17.28 0.63 -23.35
CA GLN A 285 -18.03 0.68 -24.61
C GLN A 285 -18.47 2.10 -24.97
N THR A 286 -18.89 2.93 -24.00
CA THR A 286 -19.28 4.32 -24.31
C THR A 286 -18.10 5.18 -24.80
N LEU A 287 -16.87 4.81 -24.42
CA LEU A 287 -15.62 5.46 -24.81
C LEU A 287 -14.95 4.87 -26.06
N ASP A 288 -15.56 3.87 -26.71
CA ASP A 288 -15.27 3.07 -27.94
C ASP A 288 -14.12 3.51 -28.91
N THR A 289 -13.78 4.80 -28.94
CA THR A 289 -12.69 5.41 -29.70
C THR A 289 -11.32 5.36 -29.01
N VAL A 290 -11.20 4.81 -27.81
CA VAL A 290 -10.01 4.92 -26.97
C VAL A 290 -9.43 3.54 -26.68
N LYS A 291 -8.09 3.41 -26.79
CA LYS A 291 -7.40 2.18 -26.42
C LYS A 291 -7.43 2.04 -24.89
N THR A 292 -8.27 1.14 -24.39
CA THR A 292 -8.38 0.80 -22.97
C THR A 292 -7.67 -0.52 -22.71
N GLU A 293 -7.12 -0.68 -21.51
CA GLU A 293 -6.51 -1.94 -21.07
C GLU A 293 -7.46 -2.65 -20.11
N SER A 294 -7.56 -3.99 -20.22
CA SER A 294 -8.36 -4.78 -19.28
C SER A 294 -7.59 -4.99 -17.99
N LEU A 295 -8.27 -4.85 -16.86
CA LEU A 295 -7.69 -5.15 -15.55
C LEU A 295 -7.54 -6.67 -15.38
N PRO A 296 -6.37 -7.17 -14.92
CA PRO A 296 -6.14 -8.60 -14.70
C PRO A 296 -7.10 -9.22 -13.67
N GLU A 297 -7.45 -8.45 -12.64
CA GLU A 297 -8.50 -8.75 -11.67
C GLU A 297 -9.46 -7.57 -11.65
N LYS A 298 -10.78 -7.82 -11.67
CA LYS A 298 -11.78 -6.76 -11.51
C LYS A 298 -11.60 -6.16 -10.13
N LEU A 299 -11.37 -4.84 -10.03
CA LEU A 299 -11.49 -4.18 -8.73
C LEU A 299 -12.85 -3.54 -8.55
N GLU A 300 -13.58 -4.13 -7.60
CA GLU A 300 -15.02 -3.96 -7.40
C GLU A 300 -15.81 -4.15 -8.70
N SER A 301 -16.39 -3.06 -9.23
CA SER A 301 -17.20 -3.06 -10.44
C SER A 301 -16.39 -2.70 -11.70
N TYR A 302 -15.12 -2.34 -11.56
CA TYR A 302 -14.27 -1.86 -12.64
C TYR A 302 -13.51 -3.00 -13.33
N SER A 303 -13.55 -3.03 -14.65
CA SER A 303 -12.93 -4.06 -15.50
C SER A 303 -11.88 -3.51 -16.47
N SER A 304 -11.88 -2.20 -16.69
CA SER A 304 -11.02 -1.55 -17.69
C SER A 304 -10.35 -0.30 -17.11
N ILE A 305 -9.16 0.00 -17.61
CA ILE A 305 -8.36 1.17 -17.25
C ILE A 305 -7.96 1.96 -18.49
N TYR A 306 -7.95 3.29 -18.35
CA TYR A 306 -7.40 4.22 -19.32
C TYR A 306 -6.38 5.13 -18.66
N TYR A 307 -5.20 5.23 -19.27
CA TYR A 307 -4.13 6.15 -18.87
C TYR A 307 -3.35 6.61 -20.09
N GLN A 308 -2.66 7.74 -19.94
CA GLN A 308 -1.71 8.28 -20.91
C GLN A 308 -0.33 8.42 -20.25
N THR A 309 0.65 8.92 -20.99
CA THR A 309 2.05 9.02 -20.54
C THR A 309 2.28 9.81 -19.23
N ASN A 310 1.34 10.65 -18.81
CA ASN A 310 1.37 11.38 -17.53
C ASN A 310 -0.04 11.91 -17.16
N ALA A 311 -0.21 12.39 -15.92
CA ALA A 311 -1.47 12.96 -15.44
C ALA A 311 -2.06 14.06 -16.35
N ASN A 312 -1.24 14.98 -16.85
CA ASN A 312 -1.73 16.08 -17.70
C ASN A 312 -2.24 15.58 -19.05
N ALA A 313 -1.52 14.65 -19.68
CA ALA A 313 -1.94 14.03 -20.92
C ALA A 313 -3.25 13.26 -20.72
N THR A 314 -3.38 12.53 -19.60
CA THR A 314 -4.64 11.86 -19.26
C THR A 314 -5.76 12.87 -19.07
N LEU A 315 -5.56 13.90 -18.23
CA LEU A 315 -6.57 14.95 -17.98
C LEU A 315 -6.98 15.69 -19.25
N THR A 316 -6.04 16.09 -20.09
CA THR A 316 -6.32 16.76 -21.37
C THR A 316 -7.16 15.85 -22.28
N SER A 317 -6.83 14.56 -22.32
CA SER A 317 -7.61 13.59 -23.06
C SER A 317 -9.02 13.44 -22.49
N LEU A 318 -9.17 13.35 -21.17
CA LEU A 318 -10.47 13.26 -20.49
C LEU A 318 -11.33 14.50 -20.78
N LEU A 319 -10.75 15.70 -20.72
CA LEU A 319 -11.43 16.95 -21.06
C LEU A 319 -11.88 16.97 -22.53
N SER A 320 -11.06 16.42 -23.45
CA SER A 320 -11.46 16.28 -24.85
C SER A 320 -12.62 15.30 -25.04
N PHE A 321 -12.71 14.25 -24.21
CA PHE A 321 -13.83 13.32 -24.21
C PHE A 321 -15.09 13.99 -23.68
N LEU A 322 -14.99 14.86 -22.67
CA LEU A 322 -16.11 15.64 -22.15
C LEU A 322 -16.69 16.63 -23.17
N GLN A 323 -15.90 17.06 -24.17
CA GLN A 323 -16.40 17.92 -25.25
C GLN A 323 -17.18 17.14 -26.33
N LYS A 324 -17.08 15.80 -26.33
CA LYS A 324 -17.67 14.93 -27.35
C LYS A 324 -18.80 14.09 -26.74
N ARG A 325 -19.99 14.17 -27.34
CA ARG A 325 -21.20 13.38 -27.01
C ARG A 325 -21.97 13.86 -25.76
N LYS A 326 -23.28 13.54 -25.73
CA LYS A 326 -24.23 13.88 -24.64
C LYS A 326 -24.43 12.76 -23.60
N LYS A 327 -23.73 11.63 -23.73
CA LYS A 327 -23.86 10.41 -22.90
C LYS A 327 -22.48 9.81 -22.61
N GLY A 328 -22.36 8.98 -21.57
CA GLY A 328 -21.09 8.38 -21.14
C GLY A 328 -20.40 9.22 -20.05
N LEU A 329 -19.09 9.39 -20.14
CA LEU A 329 -18.28 10.13 -19.16
C LEU A 329 -18.87 11.50 -18.77
N ILE A 330 -19.45 12.25 -19.72
CA ILE A 330 -20.04 13.57 -19.44
C ILE A 330 -21.22 13.54 -18.45
N GLY A 331 -21.97 12.43 -18.44
CA GLY A 331 -23.11 12.20 -17.55
C GLY A 331 -22.70 11.58 -16.21
N SER A 332 -21.43 11.20 -16.03
CA SER A 332 -20.95 10.62 -14.79
C SER A 332 -20.57 11.68 -13.77
N ARG A 333 -20.49 11.31 -12.49
CA ARG A 333 -20.03 12.19 -11.40
C ARG A 333 -18.66 12.78 -11.68
N VAL A 334 -17.72 11.95 -12.16
CA VAL A 334 -16.37 12.37 -12.58
C VAL A 334 -16.45 13.43 -13.66
N GLY A 335 -17.20 13.18 -14.74
CA GLY A 335 -17.28 14.13 -15.85
C GLY A 335 -17.97 15.43 -15.47
N MET A 336 -19.03 15.37 -14.66
CA MET A 336 -19.70 16.56 -14.15
C MET A 336 -18.79 17.40 -13.24
N ALA A 337 -17.95 16.77 -12.41
CA ALA A 337 -17.01 17.46 -11.54
C ALA A 337 -15.86 18.12 -12.31
N LEU A 338 -15.29 17.40 -13.29
CA LEU A 338 -14.31 17.96 -14.23
C LEU A 338 -14.92 19.11 -15.05
N HIS A 339 -16.16 18.99 -15.49
CA HIS A 339 -16.86 20.07 -16.19
C HIS A 339 -17.08 21.30 -15.28
N ALA A 340 -17.37 21.08 -14.00
CA ALA A 340 -17.53 22.13 -13.00
C ALA A 340 -16.20 22.80 -12.57
N GLY A 341 -15.04 22.29 -13.03
CA GLY A 341 -13.73 22.87 -12.75
C GLY A 341 -13.06 22.39 -11.46
N CYS A 342 -13.64 21.41 -10.76
CA CYS A 342 -13.06 20.81 -9.55
C CYS A 342 -13.59 19.39 -9.33
N LEU A 343 -12.69 18.42 -9.30
CA LEU A 343 -12.95 17.04 -8.90
C LEU A 343 -12.21 16.76 -7.58
N PRO A 344 -12.94 16.66 -6.46
CA PRO A 344 -12.37 16.18 -5.23
C PRO A 344 -12.16 14.67 -5.25
N LEU A 345 -11.04 14.25 -4.68
CA LEU A 345 -10.65 12.87 -4.47
C LEU A 345 -10.37 12.67 -2.99
N PHE A 346 -10.83 11.54 -2.46
CA PHE A 346 -10.65 11.17 -1.06
C PHE A 346 -10.13 9.73 -0.99
N ARG A 347 -9.86 9.24 0.23
CA ARG A 347 -9.50 7.83 0.37
C ARG A 347 -10.72 6.94 0.19
N ASP A 348 -10.62 5.94 -0.67
CA ASP A 348 -11.59 4.86 -0.77
C ASP A 348 -11.34 3.74 0.25
N ASP A 349 -12.19 2.73 0.18
CA ASP A 349 -12.19 1.57 1.08
C ASP A 349 -10.92 0.71 0.95
N SER A 350 -10.20 0.87 -0.17
CA SER A 350 -8.91 0.24 -0.43
C SER A 350 -7.73 1.17 -0.09
N GLY A 351 -8.00 2.41 0.34
CA GLY A 351 -7.03 3.42 0.71
C GLY A 351 -6.35 4.14 -0.45
N PHE A 352 -6.92 4.12 -1.67
CA PHE A 352 -6.47 4.95 -2.79
C PHE A 352 -7.09 6.33 -2.74
N ILE A 353 -6.40 7.31 -3.31
CA ILE A 353 -6.98 8.63 -3.55
C ILE A 353 -7.82 8.52 -4.83
N SER A 354 -9.14 8.44 -4.66
CA SER A 354 -10.06 8.23 -5.79
C SER A 354 -11.32 9.07 -5.70
N SER A 355 -12.06 9.15 -6.82
CA SER A 355 -13.33 9.87 -6.89
C SER A 355 -14.49 9.14 -6.19
N ASP A 356 -14.33 7.84 -5.96
CA ASP A 356 -15.27 7.02 -5.20
C ASP A 356 -15.00 7.09 -3.69
N GLY A 357 -13.83 7.63 -3.32
CA GLY A 357 -13.47 7.85 -1.93
C GLY A 357 -14.42 8.82 -1.21
N HIS A 358 -14.42 8.68 0.12
CA HIS A 358 -15.22 9.53 0.99
C HIS A 358 -14.36 10.32 1.97
N TYR A 359 -14.78 11.55 2.24
CA TYR A 359 -14.19 12.39 3.26
C TYR A 359 -14.47 11.79 4.65
N PHE A 360 -13.43 11.75 5.48
CA PHE A 360 -13.54 11.51 6.92
C PHE A 360 -12.84 12.66 7.65
N ASP A 361 -13.27 12.92 8.89
CA ASP A 361 -12.77 14.08 9.63
C ASP A 361 -11.24 14.03 9.78
N ASP A 362 -10.62 15.18 9.55
CA ASP A 362 -9.17 15.40 9.45
C ASP A 362 -8.48 14.68 8.29
N GLY A 363 -9.20 13.96 7.42
CA GLY A 363 -8.66 13.15 6.34
C GLY A 363 -7.92 13.92 5.26
N LEU A 364 -7.19 13.17 4.42
CA LEU A 364 -6.52 13.73 3.24
C LEU A 364 -7.57 14.17 2.22
N VAL A 365 -7.37 15.36 1.68
CA VAL A 365 -8.21 15.91 0.61
C VAL A 365 -7.32 16.19 -0.58
N CYS A 366 -7.67 15.63 -1.74
CA CYS A 366 -7.02 15.95 -2.98
C CYS A 366 -8.01 16.60 -3.95
N LEU A 367 -7.58 17.63 -4.67
CA LEU A 367 -8.40 18.35 -5.63
C LEU A 367 -7.70 18.34 -6.98
N ILE A 368 -8.32 17.77 -8.00
CA ILE A 368 -8.01 18.08 -9.40
C ILE A 368 -8.83 19.31 -9.75
N ILE A 369 -8.18 20.46 -9.92
CA ILE A 369 -8.86 21.75 -9.94
C ILE A 369 -8.29 22.70 -10.99
N ARG A 370 -9.12 23.58 -11.55
CA ARG A 370 -8.63 24.64 -12.43
C ARG A 370 -7.71 25.61 -11.68
N ARG A 371 -6.66 26.05 -12.38
CA ARG A 371 -5.63 26.94 -11.85
C ARG A 371 -6.20 28.24 -11.26
N GLU A 372 -7.25 28.78 -11.88
CA GLU A 372 -7.96 29.99 -11.41
C GLU A 372 -8.43 29.86 -9.94
N TYR A 373 -8.97 28.70 -9.56
CA TYR A 373 -9.43 28.46 -8.19
C TYR A 373 -8.29 28.07 -7.25
N ALA A 374 -7.28 27.34 -7.77
CA ALA A 374 -6.13 26.89 -6.97
C ALA A 374 -5.35 28.05 -6.35
N VAL A 375 -5.21 29.17 -7.08
CA VAL A 375 -4.56 30.39 -6.57
C VAL A 375 -5.32 30.96 -5.37
N HIS A 376 -6.65 31.06 -5.45
CA HIS A 376 -7.48 31.61 -4.37
C HIS A 376 -7.43 30.76 -3.11
N ILE A 377 -7.43 29.43 -3.29
CA ILE A 377 -7.33 28.46 -2.18
C ILE A 377 -5.98 28.61 -1.48
N ARG A 378 -4.86 28.66 -2.22
CA ARG A 378 -3.52 28.82 -1.62
C ARG A 378 -3.42 30.09 -0.78
N THR A 379 -3.83 31.24 -1.33
CA THR A 379 -3.79 32.52 -0.60
C THR A 379 -4.62 32.48 0.69
N ARG A 380 -5.76 31.78 0.69
CA ARG A 380 -6.63 31.68 1.86
C ARG A 380 -6.02 30.82 2.97
N PHE A 381 -5.39 29.70 2.62
CA PHE A 381 -4.86 28.71 3.57
C PHE A 381 -3.37 28.91 3.92
N GLU A 382 -2.67 29.86 3.29
CA GLU A 382 -1.27 30.21 3.61
C GLU A 382 -1.05 30.59 5.08
N HIS A 383 -2.06 31.16 5.74
CA HIS A 383 -2.00 31.66 7.10
C HIS A 383 -2.62 30.73 8.15
N THR A 384 -3.22 29.61 7.75
CA THR A 384 -3.93 28.69 8.66
C THR A 384 -3.04 27.57 9.19
N GLY A 385 -1.77 27.52 8.78
CA GLY A 385 -0.84 26.43 9.13
C GLY A 385 -1.09 25.12 8.38
N LEU A 386 -2.03 25.10 7.43
CA LEU A 386 -2.33 23.94 6.59
C LEU A 386 -1.30 23.82 5.46
N THR A 387 -0.69 22.64 5.32
CA THR A 387 0.29 22.40 4.27
C THR A 387 -0.41 22.10 2.94
N VAL A 388 -0.35 23.04 2.00
CA VAL A 388 -0.90 22.83 0.65
C VAL A 388 0.22 22.43 -0.30
N MET A 389 0.18 21.18 -0.78
CA MET A 389 1.10 20.70 -1.81
C MET A 389 0.45 20.77 -3.19
N THR A 390 1.22 21.16 -4.20
CA THR A 390 0.80 21.10 -5.61
C THR A 390 1.60 20.00 -6.29
N LEU A 391 0.90 19.01 -6.86
CA LEU A 391 1.54 17.93 -7.62
C LEU A 391 1.79 18.39 -9.07
N GLY A 392 2.82 17.85 -9.71
CA GLY A 392 3.07 18.08 -11.14
C GLY A 392 3.64 19.46 -11.50
N LYS A 393 4.31 20.17 -10.58
CA LYS A 393 4.81 21.56 -10.81
C LYS A 393 5.65 21.78 -12.08
N ASN A 394 6.24 20.74 -12.66
CA ASN A 394 7.05 20.80 -13.87
C ASN A 394 6.31 20.33 -15.14
N THR A 395 5.00 20.17 -15.09
CA THR A 395 4.19 19.70 -16.21
C THR A 395 3.42 20.87 -16.81
N ASP A 396 3.54 21.08 -18.13
CA ASP A 396 3.08 22.26 -18.90
C ASP A 396 1.55 22.49 -18.95
N SER A 397 0.77 22.01 -17.98
CA SER A 397 -0.67 22.30 -17.91
C SER A 397 -0.88 23.73 -17.42
N GLU A 398 -1.27 24.63 -18.34
CA GLU A 398 -1.62 26.00 -17.97
C GLU A 398 -2.97 26.09 -17.23
N ASP A 399 -3.85 25.09 -17.39
CA ASP A 399 -5.28 25.18 -17.01
C ASP A 399 -5.65 24.44 -15.72
N TRP A 400 -5.00 23.31 -15.41
CA TRP A 400 -5.35 22.43 -14.28
C TRP A 400 -4.15 22.16 -13.36
N GLU A 401 -4.44 22.10 -12.06
CA GLU A 401 -3.49 21.73 -11.00
C GLU A 401 -4.08 20.62 -10.11
N VAL A 402 -3.21 19.87 -9.45
CA VAL A 402 -3.59 18.90 -8.43
C VAL A 402 -3.12 19.40 -7.07
N LEU A 403 -4.05 19.73 -6.17
CA LEU A 403 -3.75 20.17 -4.81
C LEU A 403 -3.94 19.00 -3.83
N VAL A 404 -3.04 18.89 -2.85
CA VAL A 404 -3.11 17.90 -1.78
C VAL A 404 -3.02 18.61 -0.43
N PHE A 405 -4.00 18.32 0.42
CA PHE A 405 -4.04 18.68 1.83
C PHE A 405 -3.82 17.41 2.64
N ASP A 406 -2.74 17.39 3.42
CA ASP A 406 -2.33 16.29 4.28
C ASP A 406 -3.38 15.98 5.36
N THR A 407 -3.96 17.02 5.95
CA THR A 407 -5.06 16.93 6.92
C THR A 407 -6.03 18.08 6.72
N MET A 408 -7.33 17.80 6.74
CA MET A 408 -8.35 18.85 6.68
C MET A 408 -9.54 18.50 7.57
N SER A 409 -9.83 19.33 8.56
CA SER A 409 -11.01 19.23 9.41
C SER A 409 -12.29 19.55 8.64
N ARG A 410 -13.45 19.15 9.17
CA ARG A 410 -14.74 19.37 8.50
C ARG A 410 -15.06 20.86 8.32
N GLN A 411 -14.63 21.68 9.29
CA GLN A 411 -14.77 23.13 9.22
C GLN A 411 -13.92 23.71 8.09
N GLU A 412 -12.67 23.27 7.97
CA GLU A 412 -11.76 23.69 6.89
C GLU A 412 -12.26 23.22 5.51
N LEU A 413 -12.79 22.00 5.41
CA LEU A 413 -13.42 21.48 4.18
C LEU A 413 -14.62 22.35 3.78
N THR A 414 -15.43 22.78 4.75
CA THR A 414 -16.58 23.67 4.52
C THR A 414 -16.13 25.06 4.05
N GLU A 415 -15.07 25.61 4.64
CA GLU A 415 -14.48 26.87 4.18
C GLU A 415 -13.88 26.74 2.77
N LEU A 416 -13.20 25.62 2.47
CA LEU A 416 -12.68 25.34 1.14
C LEU A 416 -13.81 25.25 0.11
N ALA A 417 -14.91 24.57 0.44
CA ALA A 417 -16.07 24.46 -0.43
C ALA A 417 -16.68 25.84 -0.77
N LYS A 418 -16.65 26.81 0.14
CA LYS A 418 -17.14 28.18 -0.12
C LYS A 418 -16.31 28.91 -1.19
N LEU A 419 -15.04 28.55 -1.37
CA LEU A 419 -14.14 29.17 -2.36
C LEU A 419 -14.40 28.67 -3.80
N LEU A 420 -15.14 27.57 -3.96
CA LEU A 420 -15.41 26.95 -5.25
C LEU A 420 -16.70 27.48 -5.90
N PRO A 421 -16.83 27.39 -7.23
CA PRO A 421 -18.06 27.74 -7.93
C PRO A 421 -19.22 26.82 -7.51
N GLY A 422 -20.45 27.33 -7.52
CA GLY A 422 -21.64 26.60 -7.02
C GLY A 422 -21.79 25.19 -7.62
N ALA A 423 -21.49 25.02 -8.91
CA ALA A 423 -21.52 23.73 -9.61
C ALA A 423 -20.47 22.72 -9.11
N ALA A 424 -19.36 23.19 -8.56
CA ALA A 424 -18.29 22.37 -7.98
C ALA A 424 -18.52 22.08 -6.48
N ARG A 425 -19.15 23.00 -5.74
CA ARG A 425 -19.40 22.87 -4.30
C ARG A 425 -20.11 21.56 -3.93
N ARG A 426 -21.05 21.11 -4.76
CA ARG A 426 -21.81 19.87 -4.54
C ARG A 426 -20.94 18.62 -4.45
N PHE A 427 -19.72 18.63 -5.00
CA PHE A 427 -18.82 17.49 -4.94
C PHE A 427 -17.94 17.50 -3.69
N MET A 428 -17.78 18.67 -3.06
CA MET A 428 -17.00 18.88 -1.83
C MET A 428 -17.83 18.67 -0.57
N VAL A 429 -19.09 19.11 -0.60
CA VAL A 429 -20.02 18.97 0.51
C VAL A 429 -20.45 17.51 0.53
N GLN A 430 -19.81 16.72 1.38
CA GLN A 430 -20.23 15.36 1.68
C GLN A 430 -21.00 15.35 3.00
N SER A 431 -22.02 14.49 3.09
CA SER A 431 -22.77 14.27 4.31
C SER A 431 -21.81 13.85 5.43
N TRP A 432 -22.30 13.85 6.66
CA TRP A 432 -21.56 13.16 7.71
C TRP A 432 -21.49 11.66 7.38
N ILE A 433 -20.30 11.06 7.46
CA ILE A 433 -20.02 9.64 7.21
C ILE A 433 -19.16 9.16 8.40
N PRO A 434 -19.37 7.93 8.91
CA PRO A 434 -18.52 7.34 9.94
C PRO A 434 -17.04 7.41 9.58
N ALA A 435 -16.19 7.61 10.59
CA ALA A 435 -14.74 7.45 10.42
C ALA A 435 -14.43 6.02 9.94
N ARG A 436 -13.55 5.90 8.94
CA ARG A 436 -13.07 4.62 8.41
C ARG A 436 -11.62 4.36 8.82
N PRO A 437 -11.19 3.10 8.94
CA PRO A 437 -9.81 2.77 9.23
C PRO A 437 -8.91 3.18 8.07
N TYR A 438 -7.69 3.61 8.36
CA TYR A 438 -6.67 3.88 7.35
C TYR A 438 -5.36 3.18 7.70
N ILE A 439 -4.56 2.85 6.69
CA ILE A 439 -3.30 2.13 6.84
C ILE A 439 -2.09 2.99 6.50
N THR A 440 -1.07 2.93 7.34
CA THR A 440 0.25 3.56 7.13
C THR A 440 1.38 2.52 7.13
N GLY A 441 2.56 2.90 6.62
CA GLY A 441 3.78 2.09 6.67
C GLY A 441 3.82 0.85 5.77
N ALA A 442 2.75 0.57 5.01
CA ALA A 442 2.65 -0.59 4.12
C ALA A 442 3.55 -0.47 2.87
N ALA A 443 4.28 -1.53 2.52
CA ALA A 443 4.79 -1.68 1.16
C ALA A 443 3.64 -2.16 0.25
N ARG A 444 3.37 -1.47 -0.87
CA ARG A 444 2.17 -1.69 -1.70
C ARG A 444 2.50 -1.85 -3.18
N PHE A 445 1.72 -2.65 -3.90
CA PHE A 445 1.64 -2.70 -5.36
C PHE A 445 0.18 -2.70 -5.80
N GLY A 446 -0.28 -1.66 -6.50
CA GLY A 446 -1.72 -1.46 -6.73
C GLY A 446 -2.50 -1.52 -5.41
N GLN A 447 -3.64 -2.22 -5.42
CA GLN A 447 -4.54 -2.50 -4.28
C GLN A 447 -3.99 -3.41 -3.19
N SER A 448 -2.90 -4.09 -3.49
CA SER A 448 -2.41 -5.14 -2.62
C SER A 448 -1.29 -4.63 -1.73
N ILE A 449 -1.36 -4.98 -0.45
CA ILE A 449 -0.30 -4.70 0.52
C ILE A 449 0.59 -5.94 0.66
N LEU A 450 1.90 -5.75 0.78
CA LEU A 450 2.78 -6.84 1.16
C LEU A 450 2.64 -7.10 2.65
N LEU A 451 2.27 -8.32 3.04
CA LEU A 451 2.32 -8.77 4.43
C LEU A 451 3.45 -9.77 4.60
N ASN A 452 4.54 -9.29 5.19
CA ASN A 452 5.64 -10.11 5.67
C ASN A 452 6.31 -9.39 6.85
N PRO A 453 7.24 -10.00 7.58
CA PRO A 453 7.90 -9.35 8.72
C PRO A 453 8.62 -8.06 8.38
N ALA A 454 8.97 -7.76 7.12
CA ALA A 454 9.55 -6.48 6.71
C ALA A 454 8.50 -5.43 6.31
N SER A 455 7.23 -5.80 6.19
CA SER A 455 6.11 -4.93 5.84
C SER A 455 4.94 -5.20 6.78
N THR A 456 4.99 -4.56 7.96
CA THR A 456 3.96 -4.62 8.99
C THR A 456 3.15 -3.32 9.01
N PRO A 457 2.06 -3.23 8.23
CA PRO A 457 1.23 -2.02 8.18
C PRO A 457 0.63 -1.70 9.54
N VAL A 458 0.48 -0.40 9.83
CA VAL A 458 -0.23 0.09 11.01
C VAL A 458 -1.61 0.58 10.57
N ILE A 459 -2.63 0.09 11.26
CA ILE A 459 -4.04 0.42 11.06
C ILE A 459 -4.43 1.47 12.09
N HIS A 460 -5.07 2.52 11.65
CA HIS A 460 -5.49 3.62 12.49
C HIS A 460 -7.00 3.79 12.37
N MET A 461 -7.66 3.97 13.51
CA MET A 461 -9.07 4.31 13.56
C MET A 461 -9.37 5.00 14.88
N VAL A 462 -10.08 6.13 14.84
CA VAL A 462 -10.48 6.88 16.03
C VAL A 462 -11.38 6.01 16.90
N GLY A 463 -11.04 5.90 18.19
CA GLY A 463 -11.81 5.11 19.16
C GLY A 463 -11.56 3.60 19.09
N ALA A 464 -10.62 3.13 18.27
CA ALA A 464 -10.21 1.73 18.26
C ALA A 464 -9.38 1.38 19.50
N ILE A 465 -9.87 0.43 20.28
CA ILE A 465 -9.24 -0.06 21.51
C ILE A 465 -8.55 -1.43 21.31
N GLY A 466 -8.80 -2.07 20.17
CA GLY A 466 -8.21 -3.35 19.81
C GLY A 466 -8.79 -3.89 18.51
N GLY A 467 -8.44 -5.12 18.15
CA GLY A 467 -9.06 -5.81 17.04
C GLY A 467 -8.43 -7.16 16.74
N GLU A 468 -9.02 -7.87 15.79
CA GLU A 468 -8.58 -9.18 15.30
C GLU A 468 -8.25 -9.10 13.82
N TYR A 469 -7.50 -10.08 13.32
CA TYR A 469 -7.24 -10.24 11.89
C TYR A 469 -7.36 -11.71 11.47
N VAL A 470 -7.69 -11.92 10.19
CA VAL A 470 -7.72 -13.22 9.51
C VAL A 470 -7.05 -13.06 8.15
N ILE A 471 -5.98 -13.81 7.90
CA ILE A 471 -5.27 -13.87 6.62
C ILE A 471 -5.70 -15.15 5.90
N SER A 472 -6.04 -15.04 4.62
CA SER A 472 -6.51 -16.16 3.80
C SER A 472 -5.87 -16.19 2.41
N ASP A 473 -5.90 -17.36 1.78
CA ASP A 473 -5.45 -17.58 0.41
C ASP A 473 -6.49 -17.11 -0.62
N SER A 474 -6.20 -17.31 -1.92
CA SER A 474 -7.09 -16.95 -3.03
C SER A 474 -8.43 -17.72 -3.05
N ASN A 475 -8.52 -18.85 -2.33
CA ASN A 475 -9.75 -19.61 -2.17
C ASN A 475 -10.50 -19.26 -0.87
N HIS A 476 -10.10 -18.18 -0.19
CA HIS A 476 -10.61 -17.75 1.12
C HIS A 476 -10.41 -18.80 2.24
N ILE A 477 -9.43 -19.69 2.10
CA ILE A 477 -9.03 -20.62 3.15
C ILE A 477 -8.15 -19.86 4.16
N GLU A 478 -8.51 -19.92 5.44
CA GLU A 478 -7.77 -19.28 6.51
C GLU A 478 -6.36 -19.87 6.64
N LEU A 479 -5.35 -19.01 6.54
CA LEU A 479 -3.94 -19.33 6.72
C LEU A 479 -3.51 -19.05 8.18
N VAL A 480 -3.85 -17.86 8.68
CA VAL A 480 -3.48 -17.40 10.03
C VAL A 480 -4.54 -16.42 10.54
N SER A 481 -4.88 -16.51 11.82
CA SER A 481 -5.68 -15.50 12.53
C SER A 481 -5.03 -15.12 13.86
N GLY A 482 -5.41 -13.96 14.39
CA GLY A 482 -4.90 -13.48 15.67
C GLY A 482 -5.43 -12.12 16.09
N ILE A 483 -4.82 -11.57 17.14
CA ILE A 483 -5.18 -10.28 17.74
C ILE A 483 -4.18 -9.22 17.27
N LEU A 484 -4.69 -8.02 16.97
CA LEU A 484 -3.87 -6.85 16.65
C LEU A 484 -3.18 -6.30 17.90
N THR A 485 -1.94 -5.87 17.72
CA THR A 485 -1.13 -5.29 18.80
C THR A 485 -1.13 -3.77 18.68
N PRO A 486 -1.32 -3.03 19.79
CA PRO A 486 -1.23 -1.57 19.77
C PRO A 486 0.22 -1.09 19.60
N THR A 487 0.41 0.02 18.88
CA THR A 487 1.73 0.67 18.76
C THR A 487 2.21 1.24 20.10
N GLN A 488 3.52 1.45 20.23
CA GLN A 488 4.12 2.13 21.38
C GLN A 488 3.70 3.62 21.37
N GLY A 489 2.53 3.91 21.92
CA GLY A 489 1.88 5.23 21.85
C GLY A 489 0.35 5.14 21.69
N GLY A 490 -0.19 3.97 21.33
CA GLY A 490 -1.64 3.75 21.21
C GLY A 490 -2.29 4.40 19.98
N GLU A 491 -1.49 4.97 19.07
CA GLU A 491 -2.00 5.69 17.89
C GLU A 491 -2.47 4.75 16.76
N GLY A 492 -2.20 3.45 16.85
CA GLY A 492 -2.61 2.47 15.85
C GLY A 492 -2.45 1.02 16.29
N LEU A 493 -2.88 0.11 15.44
CA LEU A 493 -2.93 -1.34 15.63
C LEU A 493 -2.17 -2.04 14.50
N PHE A 494 -1.39 -3.07 14.77
CA PHE A 494 -0.62 -3.79 13.75
C PHE A 494 -0.57 -5.30 14.01
N ILE A 495 -0.23 -6.08 12.99
CA ILE A 495 0.03 -7.52 13.15
C ILE A 495 1.48 -7.72 13.60
N SER A 496 1.68 -8.42 14.71
CA SER A 496 3.03 -8.70 15.22
C SER A 496 3.88 -9.41 14.17
N PRO A 497 5.12 -8.96 13.91
CA PRO A 497 5.98 -9.50 12.84
C PRO A 497 6.20 -11.02 12.95
N GLU A 498 6.27 -11.54 14.17
CA GLU A 498 6.42 -12.97 14.46
C GLU A 498 5.27 -13.83 13.91
N LYS A 499 4.08 -13.25 13.74
CA LYS A 499 2.92 -13.95 13.18
C LYS A 499 2.97 -14.02 11.64
N LEU A 500 3.88 -13.30 11.01
CA LEU A 500 4.01 -13.22 9.55
C LEU A 500 5.15 -14.11 9.00
N THR A 501 5.90 -14.82 9.85
CA THR A 501 7.13 -15.52 9.43
C THR A 501 6.90 -16.74 8.54
N SER A 502 5.74 -17.39 8.65
CA SER A 502 5.44 -18.66 7.99
C SER A 502 4.35 -18.53 6.93
N LEU A 503 4.06 -17.32 6.48
CA LEU A 503 3.05 -17.05 5.48
C LEU A 503 3.59 -17.33 4.07
N SER A 504 2.78 -18.01 3.27
CA SER A 504 3.00 -18.15 1.84
C SER A 504 1.66 -18.30 1.11
N GLY A 505 1.48 -17.61 -0.01
CA GLY A 505 0.27 -17.71 -0.84
C GLY A 505 -0.93 -16.93 -0.33
N GLN A 506 -0.71 -15.99 0.59
CA GLN A 506 -1.74 -15.06 1.07
C GLN A 506 -2.28 -14.18 -0.06
N ALA A 507 -3.60 -13.95 -0.05
CA ALA A 507 -4.30 -13.11 -1.02
C ALA A 507 -5.21 -12.07 -0.35
N PHE A 508 -5.73 -12.35 0.84
CA PHE A 508 -6.64 -11.44 1.54
C PHE A 508 -6.32 -11.36 3.04
N CYS A 509 -6.53 -10.18 3.62
CA CYS A 509 -6.53 -9.97 5.07
C CYS A 509 -7.80 -9.21 5.49
N ARG A 510 -8.57 -9.84 6.37
CA ARG A 510 -9.73 -9.25 7.03
C ARG A 510 -9.35 -8.75 8.41
N TYR A 511 -9.70 -7.52 8.71
CA TYR A 511 -9.54 -6.91 10.03
C TYR A 511 -10.90 -6.73 10.68
N ARG A 512 -10.97 -6.94 12.01
CA ARG A 512 -12.15 -6.71 12.84
C ARG A 512 -11.77 -5.80 14.01
N LEU A 513 -12.09 -4.51 13.91
CA LEU A 513 -11.69 -3.51 14.91
C LEU A 513 -12.76 -3.34 15.98
N THR A 514 -12.33 -3.42 17.25
CA THR A 514 -13.17 -3.16 18.41
C THR A 514 -13.10 -1.68 18.77
N LEU A 515 -14.25 -0.99 18.80
CA LEU A 515 -14.35 0.43 19.11
C LEU A 515 -14.96 0.65 20.49
N GLU A 516 -14.48 1.66 21.21
CA GLU A 516 -14.89 1.96 22.59
C GLU A 516 -16.42 2.14 22.77
N LYS A 517 -17.10 2.69 21.75
CA LYS A 517 -18.52 3.05 21.79
C LYS A 517 -19.44 2.11 20.96
N HIS A 518 -18.91 1.01 20.43
CA HIS A 518 -19.68 0.10 19.57
C HIS A 518 -19.70 -1.33 20.12
N VAL A 519 -20.87 -1.97 20.00
CA VAL A 519 -21.09 -3.36 20.42
C VAL A 519 -20.56 -4.35 19.37
N GLU A 520 -20.66 -4.01 18.08
CA GLU A 520 -20.16 -4.84 16.97
C GLU A 520 -18.83 -4.31 16.45
N PRO A 521 -17.87 -5.20 16.12
CA PRO A 521 -16.59 -4.80 15.56
C PRO A 521 -16.74 -4.32 14.12
N LEU A 522 -16.01 -3.26 13.76
CA LEU A 522 -15.94 -2.79 12.37
C LEU A 522 -15.09 -3.79 11.55
N VAL A 523 -15.66 -4.30 10.47
CA VAL A 523 -14.96 -5.22 9.56
C VAL A 523 -14.47 -4.45 8.32
N PHE A 524 -13.22 -4.68 7.92
CA PHE A 524 -12.69 -4.19 6.64
C PHE A 524 -11.68 -5.18 6.04
N ASP A 525 -11.71 -5.35 4.72
CA ASP A 525 -10.96 -6.37 3.97
C ASP A 525 -9.96 -5.74 3.01
N ILE A 526 -8.77 -6.34 2.87
CA ILE A 526 -7.70 -5.84 2.02
C ILE A 526 -7.04 -6.97 1.23
N HIS A 527 -6.68 -6.69 -0.02
CA HIS A 527 -5.86 -7.56 -0.85
C HIS A 527 -4.40 -7.58 -0.38
N VAL A 528 -3.77 -8.74 -0.43
CA VAL A 528 -2.42 -8.97 0.08
C VAL A 528 -1.55 -9.64 -0.97
N LEU A 529 -0.27 -9.25 -1.01
CA LEU A 529 0.76 -9.88 -1.84
C LEU A 529 1.54 -10.91 -1.02
N ASP A 530 1.82 -12.05 -1.66
CA ASP A 530 2.86 -12.99 -1.22
C ASP A 530 4.28 -12.44 -1.45
N HIS A 531 4.48 -11.78 -2.59
CA HIS A 531 5.78 -11.26 -3.02
C HIS A 531 5.63 -10.07 -3.96
N ALA A 532 6.69 -9.28 -4.12
CA ALA A 532 6.73 -8.11 -4.98
C ALA A 532 6.74 -8.53 -6.47
N PRO A 533 5.83 -7.99 -7.30
CA PRO A 533 5.84 -8.24 -8.74
C PRO A 533 7.11 -7.72 -9.42
N ASP A 534 7.49 -8.34 -10.54
CA ASP A 534 8.61 -7.88 -11.37
C ASP A 534 8.24 -6.57 -12.07
N ALA A 535 8.82 -5.47 -11.60
CA ALA A 535 8.60 -4.14 -12.13
C ALA A 535 9.87 -3.27 -11.99
N PRO A 536 10.11 -2.32 -12.91
CA PRO A 536 11.33 -1.52 -12.93
C PRO A 536 11.46 -0.59 -11.72
N TYR A 537 12.68 -0.42 -11.21
CA TYR A 537 12.97 0.52 -10.12
C TYR A 537 13.17 1.94 -10.62
N ARG A 538 12.84 2.91 -9.76
CA ARG A 538 13.14 4.31 -10.00
C ARG A 538 14.62 4.61 -9.81
N LYS A 539 15.17 5.43 -10.70
CA LYS A 539 16.58 5.88 -10.66
C LYS A 539 16.63 7.32 -10.15
N VAL A 540 17.62 7.62 -9.30
CA VAL A 540 17.83 8.97 -8.76
C VAL A 540 18.44 9.89 -9.84
N ALA A 541 17.62 10.76 -10.42
CA ALA A 541 18.05 11.78 -11.38
C ALA A 541 18.31 13.12 -10.68
N GLU A 542 17.37 13.63 -9.86
CA GLU A 542 17.38 15.00 -9.30
C GLU A 542 16.95 15.07 -7.82
N GLN A 543 17.05 16.26 -7.20
CA GLN A 543 16.72 16.51 -5.78
C GLN A 543 15.25 16.23 -5.45
N HIS A 544 14.39 16.40 -6.44
CA HIS A 544 12.96 16.27 -6.28
C HIS A 544 12.46 14.82 -6.23
N ASP A 545 13.34 13.84 -6.53
CA ASP A 545 13.05 12.40 -6.48
C ASP A 545 13.02 11.85 -5.03
N TRP A 546 13.13 12.71 -4.03
CA TRP A 546 13.25 12.35 -2.62
C TRP A 546 11.94 12.53 -1.88
N LEU A 547 11.35 11.39 -1.53
CA LEU A 547 10.03 11.29 -0.97
C LEU A 547 10.10 10.51 0.36
N ILE A 548 9.33 10.97 1.34
CA ILE A 548 9.22 10.35 2.66
C ILE A 548 7.77 9.99 2.94
N ASP A 549 7.52 8.94 3.72
CA ASP A 549 6.18 8.66 4.25
C ASP A 549 5.76 9.83 5.18
N GLY A 550 4.74 10.59 4.79
CA GLY A 550 4.08 11.55 5.67
C GLY A 550 3.28 10.85 6.77
N GLN A 551 2.86 11.59 7.80
CA GLN A 551 2.21 11.07 9.02
C GLN A 551 1.00 10.14 8.79
N ARG A 552 0.40 10.15 7.59
CA ARG A 552 -0.79 9.38 7.24
C ARG A 552 -0.59 8.40 6.10
N GLY A 553 0.67 8.07 5.76
CA GLY A 553 1.00 7.06 4.74
C GLY A 553 1.00 7.55 3.30
N THR A 554 0.98 8.87 3.07
CA THR A 554 1.18 9.49 1.74
C THR A 554 2.58 10.07 1.62
N LEU A 555 3.19 9.85 0.45
CA LEU A 555 4.53 10.36 0.17
C LEU A 555 4.50 11.89 0.05
N VAL A 556 5.40 12.57 0.77
CA VAL A 556 5.56 14.03 0.72
C VAL A 556 6.96 14.40 0.22
N PRO A 557 7.11 15.49 -0.58
CA PRO A 557 8.41 16.01 -0.98
C PRO A 557 9.23 16.47 0.22
N LEU A 558 10.54 16.27 0.14
CA LEU A 558 11.49 16.85 1.07
C LEU A 558 11.73 18.34 0.73
N ASN A 559 11.52 19.26 1.67
CA ASN A 559 11.51 20.72 1.42
C ASN A 559 12.72 21.29 0.62
N ASN A 560 12.42 22.40 -0.10
CA ASN A 560 13.20 23.15 -1.09
C ASN A 560 14.70 23.38 -0.81
N VAL A 561 15.55 23.06 -1.80
CA VAL A 561 16.81 23.80 -2.08
C VAL A 561 16.96 23.94 -3.59
N GLU A 562 17.32 25.15 -4.04
CA GLU A 562 17.51 25.49 -5.46
C GLU A 562 18.73 24.81 -6.09
N SER A 563 18.58 24.41 -7.36
CA SER A 563 19.56 23.70 -8.19
C SER A 563 20.62 24.63 -8.78
N MET A 564 21.90 24.21 -8.79
CA MET A 564 22.99 24.83 -9.56
C MET A 564 23.98 23.78 -10.11
N GLU A 565 24.56 24.09 -11.28
CA GLU A 565 25.18 23.19 -12.27
C GLU A 565 26.43 22.37 -11.88
N CYS A 566 26.66 21.34 -12.71
CA CYS A 566 27.68 20.28 -12.63
C CYS A 566 29.07 20.74 -13.12
N LEU A 567 30.14 20.27 -12.45
CA LEU A 567 31.54 20.42 -12.90
C LEU A 567 32.22 19.08 -13.18
N LYS A 568 32.99 19.09 -14.28
CA LYS A 568 33.60 17.98 -15.01
C LYS A 568 34.63 17.16 -14.20
N ASN A 569 34.68 15.87 -14.56
CA ASN A 569 35.68 14.88 -14.15
C ASN A 569 37.13 15.39 -14.34
N GLN A 570 37.95 15.23 -13.30
CA GLN A 570 39.41 15.44 -13.32
C GLN A 570 40.15 14.12 -13.07
N LYS A 571 41.28 13.95 -13.76
CA LYS A 571 42.21 12.81 -13.62
C LYS A 571 42.87 12.79 -12.24
N THR A 572 43.12 11.58 -11.74
CA THR A 572 43.65 11.31 -10.40
C THR A 572 44.85 10.37 -10.41
N THR A 573 45.81 10.65 -9.53
CA THR A 573 47.12 9.98 -9.36
C THR A 573 47.04 8.84 -8.34
N SER A 574 47.87 7.80 -8.45
CA SER A 574 47.88 6.63 -7.54
C SER A 574 48.63 6.87 -6.23
N LEU A 575 48.11 6.36 -5.11
CA LEU A 575 48.84 6.30 -3.83
C LEU A 575 49.69 5.02 -3.80
N GLY A 576 51.00 5.17 -4.01
CA GLY A 576 51.98 4.07 -3.92
C GLY A 576 52.56 3.92 -2.52
N GLY A 577 52.59 2.69 -2.02
CA GLY A 577 53.32 2.28 -0.80
C GLY A 577 53.15 0.78 -0.54
N SER A 578 54.20 0.11 -0.04
CA SER A 578 54.16 -1.31 0.33
C SER A 578 53.67 -1.46 1.77
N TRP A 579 52.43 -1.92 1.95
CA TRP A 579 51.83 -2.16 3.26
C TRP A 579 51.67 -3.68 3.49
N SER A 580 51.96 -4.15 4.71
CA SER A 580 51.64 -5.52 5.16
C SER A 580 50.20 -5.56 5.68
N LEU A 581 49.23 -5.71 4.79
CA LEU A 581 47.82 -5.34 5.04
C LEU A 581 47.03 -6.32 5.91
N TRP A 582 47.52 -7.55 6.07
CA TRP A 582 46.79 -8.63 6.73
C TRP A 582 47.67 -9.33 7.75
N ARG A 583 47.08 -9.66 8.89
CA ARG A 583 47.67 -10.56 9.86
C ARG A 583 47.10 -11.96 9.66
N ARG A 584 47.95 -13.00 9.60
CA ARG A 584 47.47 -14.39 9.57
C ARG A 584 46.84 -14.73 10.92
N ASP A 585 45.72 -15.45 10.88
CA ASP A 585 44.95 -15.85 12.05
C ASP A 585 44.57 -17.34 11.95
N GLU A 586 44.60 -18.05 13.08
CA GLU A 586 44.42 -19.51 13.18
C GLU A 586 42.95 -19.92 13.37
N ARG A 587 42.00 -18.99 13.16
CA ARG A 587 40.56 -19.25 13.33
C ARG A 587 40.04 -20.30 12.34
N VAL A 588 39.01 -21.03 12.80
CA VAL A 588 38.23 -21.97 11.99
C VAL A 588 37.62 -21.22 10.79
N PRO A 589 37.73 -21.77 9.55
CA PRO A 589 37.21 -21.14 8.34
C PRO A 589 35.70 -20.98 8.37
N VAL A 590 35.21 -19.97 7.65
CA VAL A 590 33.78 -19.85 7.36
C VAL A 590 33.51 -20.62 6.06
N GLU A 591 32.97 -21.83 6.17
CA GLU A 591 32.69 -22.65 4.99
C GLU A 591 31.59 -22.02 4.13
N SER A 592 31.86 -21.92 2.82
CA SER A 592 30.90 -21.46 1.81
C SER A 592 30.39 -22.62 0.96
N LYS A 593 29.12 -22.59 0.59
CA LYS A 593 28.43 -23.63 -0.19
C LYS A 593 27.49 -22.99 -1.21
N GLN A 594 27.26 -23.71 -2.30
CA GLN A 594 26.24 -23.37 -3.30
C GLN A 594 24.87 -23.89 -2.87
N PHE A 595 23.87 -23.02 -2.94
CA PHE A 595 22.47 -23.30 -2.65
C PHE A 595 21.60 -23.04 -3.89
N ASP A 596 20.35 -23.50 -3.82
CA ASP A 596 19.33 -23.12 -4.79
C ASP A 596 19.11 -21.59 -4.82
N LEU A 597 18.72 -21.05 -5.98
CA LEU A 597 18.49 -19.62 -6.17
C LEU A 597 17.44 -19.06 -5.20
N HIS A 598 16.41 -19.84 -4.90
CA HIS A 598 15.30 -19.42 -4.04
C HIS A 598 15.61 -19.55 -2.55
N MET A 599 16.64 -20.32 -2.17
CA MET A 599 17.04 -20.51 -0.78
C MET A 599 17.80 -19.30 -0.20
N LEU A 600 17.16 -18.14 -0.13
CA LEU A 600 17.69 -16.95 0.54
C LEU A 600 17.35 -16.99 2.04
N PRO A 601 18.21 -16.49 2.95
CA PRO A 601 17.83 -16.43 4.36
C PRO A 601 16.58 -15.54 4.53
N ALA A 602 15.58 -16.03 5.28
CA ALA A 602 14.24 -15.44 5.31
C ALA A 602 14.23 -13.92 5.62
N ALA A 603 15.10 -13.47 6.52
CA ALA A 603 15.26 -12.04 6.83
C ALA A 603 15.52 -11.19 5.57
N PHE A 604 16.41 -11.64 4.70
CA PHE A 604 16.78 -10.93 3.48
C PHE A 604 15.76 -11.13 2.37
N ASP A 605 15.03 -12.23 2.39
CA ASP A 605 13.90 -12.45 1.48
C ASP A 605 12.80 -11.42 1.75
N TRP A 606 12.35 -11.30 3.01
CA TRP A 606 11.34 -10.32 3.38
C TRP A 606 11.79 -8.88 3.10
N LEU A 607 13.04 -8.55 3.42
CA LEU A 607 13.63 -7.24 3.14
C LEU A 607 13.73 -6.97 1.64
N ALA A 608 14.07 -7.96 0.82
CA ALA A 608 14.13 -7.79 -0.63
C ALA A 608 12.76 -7.43 -1.21
N GLU A 609 11.70 -8.14 -0.82
CA GLU A 609 10.34 -7.85 -1.27
C GLU A 609 9.86 -6.45 -0.83
N ALA A 610 10.01 -6.13 0.46
CA ALA A 610 9.55 -4.85 1.00
C ALA A 610 10.33 -3.67 0.39
N LEU A 611 11.67 -3.76 0.34
CA LEU A 611 12.50 -2.71 -0.23
C LEU A 611 12.31 -2.58 -1.74
N ALA A 612 12.06 -3.67 -2.47
CA ALA A 612 11.75 -3.61 -3.90
C ALA A 612 10.50 -2.78 -4.17
N LEU A 613 9.39 -3.06 -3.48
CA LEU A 613 8.15 -2.28 -3.60
C LEU A 613 8.36 -0.81 -3.23
N ARG A 614 9.18 -0.54 -2.20
CA ARG A 614 9.53 0.83 -1.85
C ARG A 614 10.32 1.49 -2.99
N PHE A 615 11.37 0.87 -3.52
CA PHE A 615 12.20 1.45 -4.60
C PHE A 615 11.54 1.47 -5.99
N GLN A 616 10.46 0.72 -6.20
CA GLN A 616 9.58 0.89 -7.35
C GLN A 616 8.82 2.23 -7.30
N LYS A 617 8.51 2.71 -6.08
CA LYS A 617 7.77 3.96 -5.86
C LYS A 617 8.65 5.19 -5.62
N ARG A 618 9.90 5.02 -5.15
CA ARG A 618 10.84 6.12 -4.89
C ARG A 618 12.27 5.77 -5.22
N SER A 619 13.09 6.77 -5.47
CA SER A 619 14.50 6.58 -5.77
C SER A 619 15.38 6.43 -4.52
N THR A 620 14.94 6.97 -3.37
CA THR A 620 15.68 6.97 -2.09
C THR A 620 14.80 6.73 -0.87
N LEU A 621 15.40 6.35 0.26
CA LEU A 621 14.80 6.05 1.56
C LEU A 621 15.48 6.86 2.68
N PRO A 622 14.74 7.50 3.60
CA PRO A 622 15.31 7.94 4.88
C PRO A 622 15.82 6.75 5.70
N PHE A 623 16.85 6.99 6.53
CA PHE A 623 17.37 5.97 7.43
C PHE A 623 16.34 5.51 8.47
N ASP A 624 15.52 6.42 8.98
CA ASP A 624 14.50 6.09 9.97
C ASP A 624 13.44 5.17 9.37
N GLU A 625 13.05 5.41 8.12
CA GLU A 625 12.13 4.54 7.40
C GLU A 625 12.77 3.20 7.00
N LEU A 626 14.05 3.18 6.65
CA LEU A 626 14.75 1.89 6.50
C LEU A 626 14.69 1.09 7.82
N ASN A 627 14.80 1.75 8.97
CA ASN A 627 14.71 1.09 10.27
C ASN A 627 13.28 0.58 10.58
N THR A 628 12.21 1.18 10.03
CA THR A 628 10.84 0.66 10.19
C THR A 628 10.63 -0.66 9.47
N HIS A 629 11.43 -0.97 8.44
CA HIS A 629 11.43 -2.27 7.77
C HIS A 629 12.39 -3.28 8.42
N ILE A 630 13.52 -2.82 8.97
CA ILE A 630 14.53 -3.71 9.58
C ILE A 630 14.14 -4.15 11.00
N THR A 631 13.55 -3.26 11.80
CA THR A 631 13.26 -3.53 13.22
C THR A 631 12.26 -4.67 13.39
N PRO A 632 11.13 -4.71 12.65
CA PRO A 632 10.23 -5.87 12.61
C PRO A 632 10.91 -7.20 12.25
N VAL A 633 11.80 -7.21 11.25
CA VAL A 633 12.57 -8.41 10.86
C VAL A 633 13.54 -8.83 11.96
N SER A 634 14.15 -7.86 12.65
CA SER A 634 15.02 -8.11 13.80
C SER A 634 14.29 -8.82 14.92
N LEU A 635 13.05 -8.38 15.23
CA LEU A 635 12.19 -9.04 16.21
C LEU A 635 11.82 -10.46 15.76
N ALA A 636 11.39 -10.62 14.50
CA ALA A 636 10.95 -11.92 13.97
C ALA A 636 12.07 -12.97 13.87
N THR A 637 13.33 -12.56 13.69
CA THR A 637 14.47 -13.48 13.50
C THR A 637 15.42 -13.55 14.70
N GLY A 638 15.31 -12.64 15.66
CA GLY A 638 16.28 -12.46 16.74
C GLY A 638 17.63 -11.87 16.29
N ILE A 639 17.81 -11.57 15.01
CA ILE A 639 19.06 -10.97 14.50
C ILE A 639 19.04 -9.47 14.82
N PRO A 640 20.07 -8.90 15.49
CA PRO A 640 20.10 -7.47 15.80
C PRO A 640 19.94 -6.57 14.57
N ALA A 641 19.04 -5.58 14.64
CA ALA A 641 18.73 -4.66 13.54
C ALA A 641 19.98 -3.98 12.93
N TRP A 642 20.97 -3.63 13.77
CA TRP A 642 22.22 -3.03 13.30
C TRP A 642 23.05 -3.99 12.42
N ARG A 643 22.98 -5.31 12.66
CA ARG A 643 23.67 -6.33 11.84
C ARG A 643 23.00 -6.50 10.50
N LEU A 644 21.66 -6.63 10.49
CA LEU A 644 20.86 -6.68 9.27
C LEU A 644 21.20 -5.47 8.37
N ARG A 645 21.07 -4.27 8.94
CA ARG A 645 21.41 -3.01 8.26
C ARG A 645 22.83 -3.02 7.70
N ARG A 646 23.81 -3.39 8.52
CA ARG A 646 25.23 -3.39 8.10
C ARG A 646 25.49 -4.38 6.97
N LEU A 647 24.85 -5.55 6.98
CA LEU A 647 25.00 -6.53 5.90
C LEU A 647 24.35 -6.06 4.59
N LEU A 648 23.22 -5.34 4.63
CA LEU A 648 22.61 -4.75 3.43
C LEU A 648 23.55 -3.75 2.72
N PHE A 649 24.28 -2.93 3.48
CA PHE A 649 25.30 -2.04 2.91
C PHE A 649 26.58 -2.79 2.51
N ALA A 650 27.08 -3.68 3.37
CA ALA A 650 28.32 -4.40 3.13
C ALA A 650 28.25 -5.39 1.97
N SER A 651 27.05 -5.89 1.62
CA SER A 651 26.79 -6.75 0.45
C SER A 651 26.51 -5.96 -0.83
N GLY A 652 26.37 -4.63 -0.74
CA GLY A 652 26.06 -3.80 -1.89
C GLY A 652 24.61 -3.94 -2.39
N TRP A 653 23.66 -4.24 -1.50
CA TRP A 653 22.23 -4.10 -1.80
C TRP A 653 21.78 -2.64 -1.69
N LEU A 654 22.27 -1.95 -0.66
CA LEU A 654 21.99 -0.55 -0.40
C LEU A 654 23.28 0.27 -0.43
N CYS A 655 23.17 1.54 -0.79
CA CYS A 655 24.24 2.52 -0.68
C CYS A 655 23.75 3.80 -0.01
N VAL A 656 24.64 4.47 0.71
CA VAL A 656 24.35 5.80 1.26
C VAL A 656 24.67 6.83 0.19
N ILE A 657 23.69 7.69 -0.08
CA ILE A 657 23.85 8.83 -0.95
C ILE A 657 24.11 10.06 -0.09
N GLU A 658 25.35 10.55 -0.16
CA GLU A 658 25.74 11.86 0.35
C GLU A 658 25.79 12.84 -0.85
N ARG A 659 24.61 13.18 -1.37
CA ARG A 659 24.46 14.16 -2.47
C ARG A 659 24.40 15.57 -1.90
N ARG A 660 24.92 16.53 -2.68
CA ARG A 660 24.92 17.97 -2.37
C ARG A 660 23.54 18.53 -2.05
N HIS A 661 22.51 17.89 -2.58
CA HIS A 661 21.13 18.33 -2.43
C HIS A 661 20.48 17.83 -1.13
N ALA A 662 21.07 16.84 -0.43
CA ALA A 662 20.40 16.03 0.60
C ALA A 662 20.50 16.71 1.97
N PRO A 663 19.37 16.99 2.64
CA PRO A 663 19.43 17.62 3.96
C PRO A 663 20.06 16.68 5.02
N TYR A 664 20.06 15.37 4.76
CA TYR A 664 20.69 14.32 5.57
C TYR A 664 21.09 13.13 4.69
N PRO A 665 21.97 12.22 5.15
CA PRO A 665 22.29 10.99 4.41
C PRO A 665 21.01 10.19 4.13
N VAL A 666 20.74 9.91 2.85
CA VAL A 666 19.62 9.07 2.41
C VAL A 666 20.15 7.77 1.81
N VAL A 667 19.31 6.75 1.78
CA VAL A 667 19.64 5.40 1.31
C VAL A 667 19.09 5.22 -0.10
N SER A 668 19.84 4.57 -0.99
CA SER A 668 19.39 4.19 -2.33
C SER A 668 19.66 2.72 -2.58
N LEU A 669 18.91 2.14 -3.51
CA LEU A 669 19.26 0.85 -4.09
C LEU A 669 20.62 0.97 -4.78
N ALA A 670 21.54 0.06 -4.47
CA ALA A 670 22.81 -0.02 -5.16
C ALA A 670 22.61 -0.64 -6.55
N LYS A 671 23.44 -0.23 -7.52
CA LYS A 671 23.38 -0.81 -8.87
C LYS A 671 23.68 -2.30 -8.81
N ARG A 672 22.77 -3.10 -9.37
CA ARG A 672 23.00 -4.52 -9.62
C ARG A 672 24.10 -4.69 -10.64
N THR A 673 24.98 -5.65 -10.39
CA THR A 673 26.20 -5.82 -11.18
C THR A 673 26.34 -7.26 -11.64
N LEU A 674 26.91 -7.43 -12.83
CA LEU A 674 27.26 -8.72 -13.40
C LEU A 674 28.73 -8.70 -13.77
N SER A 675 29.49 -9.72 -13.37
CA SER A 675 30.85 -9.97 -13.86
C SER A 675 30.90 -11.29 -14.64
N VAL A 676 31.90 -11.43 -15.50
CA VAL A 676 32.07 -12.63 -16.33
C VAL A 676 33.50 -13.15 -16.19
N CYS A 677 33.63 -14.46 -16.06
CA CYS A 677 34.89 -15.19 -16.01
C CYS A 677 34.79 -16.41 -16.93
N GLU A 678 35.73 -16.52 -17.88
CA GLU A 678 35.87 -17.75 -18.66
C GLU A 678 36.53 -18.82 -17.79
N THR A 679 35.87 -19.97 -17.66
CA THR A 679 36.39 -21.13 -16.94
C THR A 679 36.53 -22.31 -17.89
N VAL A 680 37.24 -23.36 -17.45
CA VAL A 680 37.41 -24.62 -18.20
C VAL A 680 36.06 -25.29 -18.50
N GLN A 681 35.01 -24.97 -17.72
CA GLN A 681 33.66 -25.54 -17.85
C GLN A 681 32.69 -24.68 -18.69
N GLY A 682 33.15 -23.52 -19.20
CA GLY A 682 32.34 -22.59 -19.97
C GLY A 682 32.36 -21.16 -19.42
N LEU A 683 31.36 -20.36 -19.82
CA LEU A 683 31.25 -18.97 -19.40
C LEU A 683 30.53 -18.86 -18.05
N THR A 684 31.27 -18.50 -16.99
CA THR A 684 30.68 -18.27 -15.67
C THR A 684 30.41 -16.78 -15.48
N ALA A 685 29.16 -16.42 -15.22
CA ALA A 685 28.79 -15.06 -14.82
C ALA A 685 28.41 -15.02 -13.35
N ARG A 686 28.72 -13.93 -12.66
CA ARG A 686 28.33 -13.71 -11.27
C ARG A 686 27.53 -12.43 -11.16
N VAL A 687 26.38 -12.52 -10.51
CA VAL A 687 25.45 -11.42 -10.27
C VAL A 687 25.50 -11.05 -8.80
N SER A 688 25.53 -9.75 -8.51
CA SER A 688 25.47 -9.20 -7.16
C SER A 688 24.49 -8.03 -7.11
N GLY A 689 23.69 -8.01 -6.05
CA GLY A 689 22.62 -7.04 -5.83
C GLY A 689 21.36 -7.73 -5.29
N MET A 690 20.40 -6.93 -4.82
CA MET A 690 19.12 -7.40 -4.31
C MET A 690 18.24 -7.85 -5.47
N LEU A 691 17.67 -9.06 -5.42
CA LEU A 691 16.66 -9.57 -6.36
C LEU A 691 15.47 -10.14 -5.58
N THR A 692 14.27 -9.80 -6.01
CA THR A 692 12.99 -10.32 -5.48
C THR A 692 12.76 -11.78 -5.89
N LYS A 693 11.78 -12.43 -5.28
CA LYS A 693 11.27 -13.74 -5.67
C LYS A 693 10.79 -13.74 -7.12
N SER A 694 10.01 -12.76 -7.57
CA SER A 694 9.57 -12.69 -8.97
C SER A 694 10.75 -12.58 -9.94
N GLU A 695 11.73 -11.72 -9.66
CA GLU A 695 12.90 -11.56 -10.54
C GLU A 695 13.79 -12.81 -10.56
N ARG A 696 13.90 -13.54 -9.44
CA ARG A 696 14.60 -14.83 -9.40
C ARG A 696 13.88 -15.90 -10.21
N HIS A 697 12.54 -15.96 -10.15
CA HIS A 697 11.75 -16.85 -11.00
C HIS A 697 11.91 -16.49 -12.48
N HIS A 698 11.86 -15.20 -12.82
CA HIS A 698 12.09 -14.72 -14.17
C HIS A 698 13.50 -15.10 -14.66
N LEU A 699 14.53 -14.86 -13.85
CA LEU A 699 15.91 -15.26 -14.18
C LEU A 699 16.01 -16.75 -14.43
N GLN A 700 15.43 -17.59 -13.56
CA GLN A 700 15.45 -19.04 -13.72
C GLN A 700 14.68 -19.51 -14.97
N GLY A 701 13.54 -18.88 -15.28
CA GLY A 701 12.75 -19.17 -16.48
C GLY A 701 13.42 -18.77 -17.80
N LEU A 702 14.41 -17.87 -17.76
CA LEU A 702 15.20 -17.47 -18.94
C LEU A 702 16.40 -18.39 -19.23
N LEU A 703 16.75 -19.30 -18.32
CA LEU A 703 17.89 -20.20 -18.51
C LEU A 703 17.54 -21.33 -19.46
N LYS A 704 18.46 -21.65 -20.36
CA LYS A 704 18.35 -22.83 -21.23
C LYS A 704 18.62 -24.11 -20.43
N GLU A 705 18.21 -25.27 -20.95
CA GLU A 705 18.45 -26.58 -20.29
C GLU A 705 19.93 -26.86 -19.98
N SER A 706 20.85 -26.34 -20.80
CA SER A 706 22.29 -26.47 -20.60
C SER A 706 22.89 -25.47 -19.59
N GLU A 707 22.11 -24.48 -19.17
CA GLU A 707 22.55 -23.40 -18.27
C GLU A 707 22.16 -23.71 -16.83
N ARG A 708 22.94 -23.19 -15.87
CA ARG A 708 22.72 -23.47 -14.44
C ARG A 708 22.81 -22.20 -13.62
N VAL A 709 22.03 -22.13 -12.56
CA VAL A 709 22.08 -21.03 -11.58
C VAL A 709 22.21 -21.60 -10.17
N ARG A 710 23.12 -21.01 -9.39
CA ARG A 710 23.32 -21.31 -7.97
C ARG A 710 23.62 -20.03 -7.21
N ARG A 711 23.30 -19.99 -5.92
CA ARG A 711 23.66 -18.87 -5.04
C ARG A 711 24.75 -19.30 -4.06
N TRP A 712 25.76 -18.46 -3.86
CA TRP A 712 26.75 -18.67 -2.82
C TRP A 712 26.24 -18.18 -1.47
N SER A 713 26.48 -18.97 -0.42
CA SER A 713 26.19 -18.63 0.97
C SER A 713 27.17 -19.33 1.91
N THR A 714 27.12 -18.99 3.20
CA THR A 714 27.78 -19.78 4.26
C THR A 714 27.03 -21.09 4.51
N VAL A 715 27.70 -22.11 5.07
CA VAL A 715 27.10 -23.44 5.32
C VAL A 715 25.87 -23.37 6.24
N ASP A 716 25.89 -22.51 7.24
CA ASP A 716 24.76 -22.27 8.14
C ASP A 716 23.58 -21.57 7.44
N ASN A 717 23.85 -20.88 6.32
CA ASN A 717 22.90 -20.14 5.50
C ASN A 717 21.99 -19.15 6.24
N ASN A 718 22.21 -18.90 7.52
CA ASN A 718 21.27 -18.16 8.36
C ASN A 718 21.49 -16.64 8.26
N PHE A 719 22.73 -16.21 7.93
CA PHE A 719 23.08 -14.80 7.94
C PHE A 719 24.21 -14.45 6.95
N ALA A 720 23.99 -14.68 5.66
CA ALA A 720 24.95 -14.32 4.62
C ALA A 720 24.27 -13.92 3.30
N LEU A 721 24.90 -12.97 2.59
CA LEU A 721 24.50 -12.55 1.25
C LEU A 721 25.67 -12.80 0.29
N GLY A 722 25.47 -13.66 -0.70
CA GLY A 722 26.48 -14.00 -1.70
C GLY A 722 26.03 -13.74 -3.12
N SER A 723 26.98 -13.89 -4.05
CA SER A 723 26.71 -13.75 -5.47
C SER A 723 25.89 -14.91 -6.01
N ILE A 724 25.10 -14.63 -7.05
CA ILE A 724 24.42 -15.64 -7.85
C ILE A 724 25.35 -16.00 -8.99
N GLU A 725 25.75 -17.25 -9.06
CA GLU A 725 26.59 -17.80 -10.10
C GLU A 725 25.74 -18.44 -11.20
N LEU A 726 26.01 -18.03 -12.43
CA LEU A 726 25.38 -18.47 -13.65
C LEU A 726 26.41 -19.19 -14.52
N ILE A 727 26.11 -20.40 -14.96
CA ILE A 727 26.86 -21.10 -16.00
C ILE A 727 26.07 -20.91 -17.29
N LEU A 728 26.63 -20.14 -18.21
CA LEU A 728 25.96 -19.69 -19.43
C LEU A 728 26.52 -20.40 -20.67
N SER A 729 25.67 -20.54 -21.69
CA SER A 729 26.02 -21.22 -22.95
C SER A 729 27.00 -20.43 -23.84
N GLY A 730 27.13 -19.11 -23.64
CA GLY A 730 28.04 -18.27 -24.42
C GLY A 730 27.90 -16.77 -24.13
N ALA A 731 28.79 -15.95 -24.71
CA ALA A 731 28.89 -14.52 -24.43
C ALA A 731 27.64 -13.72 -24.83
N ASP A 732 26.92 -14.13 -25.88
CA ASP A 732 25.67 -13.48 -26.31
C ASP A 732 24.60 -13.49 -25.22
N ARG A 733 24.60 -14.50 -24.34
CA ARG A 733 23.67 -14.57 -23.20
C ARG A 733 23.91 -13.47 -22.18
N VAL A 734 25.17 -13.05 -22.02
CA VAL A 734 25.52 -11.96 -21.09
C VAL A 734 24.86 -10.67 -21.55
N LYS A 735 24.90 -10.36 -22.84
CA LYS A 735 24.30 -9.15 -23.40
C LYS A 735 22.78 -9.13 -23.19
N ASP A 736 22.10 -10.25 -23.49
CA ASP A 736 20.65 -10.38 -23.28
C ASP A 736 20.25 -10.18 -21.81
N LEU A 737 21.01 -10.78 -20.87
CA LEU A 737 20.75 -10.60 -19.43
C LEU A 737 21.01 -9.17 -18.94
N LEU A 738 22.07 -8.51 -19.43
CA LEU A 738 22.36 -7.10 -19.10
C LEU A 738 21.22 -6.17 -19.54
N GLU A 739 20.68 -6.38 -20.74
CA GLU A 739 19.57 -5.57 -21.28
C GLU A 739 18.27 -5.83 -20.50
N ARG A 740 17.90 -7.09 -20.28
CA ARG A 740 16.64 -7.45 -19.60
C ARG A 740 16.55 -6.96 -18.16
N PHE A 741 17.62 -7.13 -17.39
CA PHE A 741 17.62 -6.77 -15.97
C PHE A 741 18.26 -5.42 -15.68
N ASN A 742 18.72 -4.70 -16.71
CA ASN A 742 19.40 -3.41 -16.61
C ASN A 742 20.57 -3.46 -15.58
N TRP A 743 21.37 -4.53 -15.66
CA TRP A 743 22.54 -4.74 -14.82
C TRP A 743 23.76 -3.98 -15.35
N GLN A 744 24.65 -3.57 -14.45
CA GLN A 744 25.94 -2.99 -14.83
C GLN A 744 26.98 -4.11 -15.01
N LEU A 745 27.56 -4.20 -16.21
CA LEU A 745 28.70 -5.08 -16.45
C LEU A 745 29.93 -4.55 -15.68
N LEU A 746 30.58 -5.44 -14.95
CA LEU A 746 31.86 -5.22 -14.29
C LEU A 746 32.92 -6.07 -14.98
N VAL A 747 33.90 -5.41 -15.59
CA VAL A 747 35.06 -6.07 -16.17
C VAL A 747 36.26 -5.95 -15.23
N ARG A 748 37.20 -6.89 -15.32
CA ARG A 748 38.41 -6.87 -14.49
C ARG A 748 39.21 -5.57 -14.64
N LYS A 749 39.10 -4.88 -15.79
CA LYS A 749 39.74 -3.58 -16.06
C LYS A 749 39.13 -2.43 -15.23
N ASP A 750 37.89 -2.56 -14.76
CA ASP A 750 37.24 -1.59 -13.86
C ASP A 750 37.91 -1.58 -12.46
N PHE A 751 38.66 -2.63 -12.15
CA PHE A 751 39.47 -2.77 -10.94
C PHE A 751 40.95 -2.65 -11.33
N SER A 752 41.43 -1.41 -11.50
CA SER A 752 42.71 -1.10 -12.12
C SER A 752 43.96 -1.73 -11.47
N VAL A 753 43.86 -2.32 -10.27
CA VAL A 753 44.93 -3.09 -9.61
C VAL A 753 44.37 -4.26 -8.80
N GLY A 754 45.08 -5.40 -8.82
CA GLY A 754 44.73 -6.56 -7.98
C GLY A 754 44.66 -6.15 -6.51
N PRO A 755 43.64 -6.58 -5.76
CA PRO A 755 43.09 -5.84 -4.62
C PRO A 755 44.06 -5.66 -3.45
N LEU A 756 45.13 -6.45 -3.37
CA LEU A 756 46.16 -6.32 -2.32
C LEU A 756 47.59 -6.14 -2.87
N SER A 757 47.76 -6.07 -4.20
CA SER A 757 49.08 -5.87 -4.82
C SER A 757 49.50 -4.39 -4.90
N GLY A 758 48.58 -3.47 -4.60
CA GLY A 758 48.79 -2.02 -4.54
C GLY A 758 47.49 -1.32 -4.12
N VAL A 759 47.31 -1.14 -2.80
CA VAL A 759 46.04 -0.86 -2.10
C VAL A 759 45.21 0.33 -2.60
N LEU A 760 45.74 1.17 -3.49
CA LEU A 760 45.07 2.38 -3.96
C LEU A 760 45.33 2.62 -5.45
N LEU A 761 44.59 1.93 -6.30
CA LEU A 761 44.47 2.20 -7.74
C LEU A 761 43.06 1.72 -8.15
N SER A 762 41.99 2.53 -8.00
CA SER A 762 41.76 3.80 -8.69
C SER A 762 41.31 4.92 -7.72
N MET A 763 42.02 6.04 -7.78
CA MET A 763 42.01 7.21 -6.90
C MET A 763 41.00 8.29 -7.30
N THR A 764 39.85 7.97 -7.90
CA THR A 764 38.93 9.02 -8.38
C THR A 764 38.35 9.90 -7.27
N GLN A 765 38.36 9.44 -5.99
CA GLN A 765 37.77 10.14 -4.85
C GLN A 765 38.77 10.70 -3.83
N ILE A 766 39.97 10.12 -3.69
CA ILE A 766 40.98 10.62 -2.72
C ILE A 766 41.99 11.51 -3.46
N LYS A 767 42.22 12.73 -2.98
CA LYS A 767 43.20 13.69 -3.52
C LYS A 767 44.20 14.08 -2.44
N GLN A 768 45.48 14.22 -2.79
CA GLN A 768 46.45 14.80 -1.86
C GLN A 768 46.36 16.33 -1.93
N VAL A 769 46.34 16.97 -0.77
CA VAL A 769 46.34 18.42 -0.59
C VAL A 769 47.47 18.83 0.36
N PRO A 770 48.20 19.91 0.08
CA PRO A 770 49.40 20.27 0.85
C PRO A 770 49.08 20.79 2.26
N ALA A 771 47.94 21.45 2.45
CA ALA A 771 47.49 21.99 3.73
C ALA A 771 45.96 21.97 3.84
N LEU A 772 45.43 22.04 5.06
CA LEU A 772 44.01 22.27 5.30
C LEU A 772 43.66 23.72 4.91
N PRO A 773 42.43 23.99 4.44
CA PRO A 773 41.96 25.36 4.26
C PRO A 773 42.03 26.15 5.58
N PRO A 774 42.29 27.47 5.53
CA PRO A 774 42.26 28.33 6.72
C PRO A 774 40.84 28.40 7.30
N ASP A 775 40.73 28.56 8.62
CA ASP A 775 39.47 28.75 9.37
C ASP A 775 38.44 27.60 9.25
N ILE A 776 38.90 26.36 9.09
CA ILE A 776 37.99 25.19 9.14
C ILE A 776 37.79 24.69 10.56
N TYR A 777 36.55 24.32 10.87
CA TYR A 777 36.21 23.52 12.05
C TYR A 777 36.01 22.08 11.60
N VAL A 778 36.61 21.15 12.33
CA VAL A 778 36.57 19.73 12.01
C VAL A 778 36.13 18.93 13.23
N ALA A 779 35.36 17.88 12.96
CA ALA A 779 35.17 16.79 13.91
C ALA A 779 36.21 15.70 13.66
N PHE A 780 36.72 15.06 14.70
CA PHE A 780 37.67 13.96 14.59
C PHE A 780 36.97 12.62 14.79
N TRP A 781 37.48 11.60 14.10
CA TRP A 781 36.94 10.25 14.24
C TRP A 781 37.44 9.58 15.53
N GLN A 782 36.52 9.31 16.44
CA GLN A 782 36.81 8.60 17.69
C GLN A 782 36.76 7.09 17.45
N THR A 783 37.85 6.50 16.95
CA THR A 783 37.93 5.07 16.56
C THR A 783 37.40 4.10 17.62
N LYS A 784 37.64 4.36 18.92
CA LYS A 784 37.14 3.51 20.01
C LYS A 784 35.62 3.57 20.20
N LYS A 785 34.98 4.68 19.80
CA LYS A 785 33.55 4.94 19.99
C LYS A 785 32.75 4.90 18.68
N ASN A 786 33.42 4.76 17.53
CA ASN A 786 32.80 4.77 16.19
C ASN A 786 31.87 5.98 15.96
N GLN A 787 32.31 7.15 16.40
CA GLN A 787 31.54 8.39 16.30
C GLN A 787 32.45 9.58 16.03
N TRP A 788 31.86 10.65 15.50
CA TRP A 788 32.53 11.92 15.32
C TRP A 788 32.50 12.72 16.63
N SER A 789 33.58 13.42 16.94
CA SER A 789 33.59 14.41 18.03
C SER A 789 32.75 15.64 17.67
N GLU A 790 32.64 16.57 18.62
CA GLU A 790 32.25 17.95 18.33
C GLU A 790 33.28 18.63 17.41
N GLU A 791 32.83 19.68 16.72
CA GLU A 791 33.66 20.42 15.76
C GLU A 791 34.53 21.44 16.49
N ILE A 792 35.85 21.29 16.34
CA ILE A 792 36.83 22.20 16.92
C ILE A 792 37.90 22.54 15.87
N GLN A 793 38.82 23.45 16.20
CA GLN A 793 39.94 23.72 15.31
C GLN A 793 40.85 22.48 15.16
N PRO A 794 41.33 22.18 13.95
CA PRO A 794 42.13 20.99 13.68
C PRO A 794 43.40 20.97 14.53
N THR A 795 43.61 19.89 15.28
CA THR A 795 44.87 19.68 16.02
C THR A 795 45.84 18.83 15.20
N ASN A 796 47.14 18.97 15.47
CA ASN A 796 48.14 18.18 14.77
C ASN A 796 48.07 16.67 15.11
N SER A 797 47.45 16.24 16.21
CA SER A 797 47.48 14.82 16.62
C SER A 797 46.53 13.90 15.85
N ASP A 798 45.52 14.44 15.17
CA ASP A 798 44.40 13.63 14.68
C ASP A 798 44.61 13.13 13.25
N LEU A 799 44.33 11.83 13.05
CA LEU A 799 44.60 11.16 11.78
C LEU A 799 43.42 11.26 10.80
N LEU A 800 42.17 11.29 11.28
CA LEU A 800 40.96 11.37 10.45
C LEU A 800 40.04 12.48 10.95
N MET A 801 39.79 13.45 10.08
CA MET A 801 38.99 14.65 10.30
C MET A 801 37.82 14.70 9.32
N ARG A 802 36.69 15.25 9.76
CA ARG A 802 35.53 15.59 8.94
C ARG A 802 35.26 17.08 9.09
N CYS A 803 35.32 17.79 7.99
CA CYS A 803 34.76 19.13 7.88
C CYS A 803 33.31 18.99 7.40
N ARG A 804 32.33 19.46 8.20
CA ARG A 804 30.97 19.62 7.71
C ARG A 804 30.90 20.89 6.89
N GLU A 805 30.72 20.75 5.58
CA GLU A 805 30.34 21.87 4.74
C GLU A 805 28.82 21.94 4.68
N LYS A 806 28.28 23.06 4.18
CA LYS A 806 26.82 23.28 4.09
C LYS A 806 26.05 22.11 3.46
N GLN A 807 26.68 21.31 2.59
CA GLN A 807 26.02 20.30 1.75
C GLN A 807 26.81 18.99 1.51
N ARG A 808 28.06 18.88 1.98
CA ARG A 808 28.87 17.65 1.89
C ARG A 808 29.87 17.58 3.04
N ASN A 809 30.15 16.38 3.50
CA ASN A 809 31.30 16.15 4.35
C ASN A 809 32.55 16.07 3.48
N ARG A 810 33.59 16.82 3.84
CA ARG A 810 34.94 16.53 3.36
C ARG A 810 35.69 15.82 4.47
N TYR A 811 36.28 14.69 4.13
CA TYR A 811 37.11 13.93 5.04
C TYR A 811 38.57 14.19 4.71
N PHE A 812 39.35 14.51 5.74
CA PHE A 812 40.77 14.72 5.65
C PHE A 812 41.51 13.68 6.47
N ILE A 813 42.53 13.06 5.88
CA ILE A 813 43.39 12.07 6.51
C ILE A 813 44.80 12.63 6.56
N ARG A 814 45.40 12.74 7.75
CA ARG A 814 46.75 13.30 7.89
C ARG A 814 47.77 12.36 7.23
N ALA A 815 48.56 12.90 6.30
CA ALA A 815 49.65 12.19 5.63
C ALA A 815 51.02 12.68 6.13
N ASP A 816 52.10 12.00 5.72
CA ASP A 816 53.47 12.42 6.09
C ASP A 816 53.84 13.78 5.45
N THR A 817 53.22 14.08 4.31
CA THR A 817 53.32 15.37 3.61
C THR A 817 51.91 15.88 3.28
N GLY A 818 51.38 16.77 4.12
CA GLY A 818 50.05 17.37 3.98
C GLY A 818 48.91 16.43 4.40
N TYR A 819 47.84 16.41 3.60
CA TYR A 819 46.60 15.68 3.90
C TYR A 819 46.10 14.95 2.65
N TRP A 820 45.44 13.81 2.86
CA TRP A 820 44.57 13.22 1.85
C TRP A 820 43.15 13.71 2.09
N GLN A 821 42.43 14.04 1.03
CA GLN A 821 41.08 14.55 1.04
C GLN A 821 40.18 13.60 0.27
N THR A 822 39.01 13.28 0.79
CA THR A 822 37.98 12.48 0.09
C THR A 822 36.58 12.93 0.49
N ASP A 823 35.60 12.67 -0.38
CA ASP A 823 34.18 12.85 -0.09
C ASP A 823 33.50 11.52 0.33
N SER A 824 34.26 10.43 0.43
CA SER A 824 33.76 9.13 0.87
C SER A 824 34.25 8.78 2.27
N PHE A 825 33.31 8.66 3.21
CA PHE A 825 33.62 8.22 4.56
C PHE A 825 34.28 6.83 4.61
N ALA A 826 33.80 5.89 3.78
CA ALA A 826 34.34 4.53 3.77
C ALA A 826 35.81 4.50 3.33
N TRP A 827 36.16 5.29 2.32
CA TRP A 827 37.55 5.45 1.90
C TRP A 827 38.39 6.16 2.95
N ALA A 828 37.86 7.21 3.58
CA ALA A 828 38.56 7.93 4.62
C ALA A 828 38.88 7.04 5.83
N LEU A 829 37.90 6.23 6.24
CA LEU A 829 38.04 5.27 7.32
C LEU A 829 39.05 4.16 6.97
N MET A 830 39.01 3.63 5.75
CA MET A 830 39.99 2.63 5.30
C MET A 830 41.42 3.19 5.31
N ALA A 831 41.63 4.40 4.78
CA ALA A 831 42.94 5.06 4.77
C ALA A 831 43.44 5.40 6.19
N HIS A 832 42.54 5.83 7.07
CA HIS A 832 42.81 6.04 8.49
C HIS A 832 43.32 4.77 9.17
N ILE A 833 42.59 3.65 9.05
CA ILE A 833 42.97 2.38 9.67
C ILE A 833 44.29 1.83 9.14
N MET A 834 44.54 1.96 7.83
CA MET A 834 45.85 1.59 7.26
C MET A 834 46.99 2.35 7.94
N ARG A 835 46.82 3.65 8.16
CA ARG A 835 47.86 4.50 8.78
C ARG A 835 47.98 4.29 10.29
N SER A 836 46.87 4.14 11.02
CA SER A 836 46.90 3.98 12.49
C SER A 836 47.23 2.56 12.93
N GLU A 837 46.60 1.55 12.34
CA GLU A 837 46.66 0.15 12.79
C GLU A 837 47.65 -0.68 11.96
N LYS A 838 48.13 -0.18 10.81
CA LYS A 838 49.03 -0.87 9.86
C LYS A 838 48.48 -2.18 9.25
N THR A 839 47.29 -2.62 9.67
CA THR A 839 46.58 -3.81 9.19
C THR A 839 45.11 -3.50 8.97
N LEU A 840 44.51 -4.03 7.91
CA LEU A 840 43.08 -3.88 7.59
C LEU A 840 42.20 -4.95 8.23
N GLY A 841 42.80 -6.05 8.68
CA GLY A 841 42.09 -7.18 9.25
C GLY A 841 42.97 -8.43 9.36
N THR A 842 42.31 -9.57 9.53
CA THR A 842 42.93 -10.88 9.55
C THR A 842 42.51 -11.76 8.37
N GLN A 843 43.38 -12.68 7.98
CA GLN A 843 43.11 -13.66 6.93
C GLN A 843 43.20 -15.07 7.53
N SER A 844 42.21 -15.93 7.27
CA SER A 844 42.25 -17.34 7.67
C SER A 844 43.20 -18.15 6.79
N HIS A 845 43.57 -19.34 7.25
CA HIS A 845 44.40 -20.27 6.50
C HIS A 845 43.82 -20.65 5.11
N TYR A 846 42.49 -20.61 4.98
CA TYR A 846 41.75 -20.98 3.75
C TYR A 846 41.40 -19.78 2.86
N GLY A 847 41.83 -18.57 3.24
CA GLY A 847 41.69 -17.37 2.42
C GLY A 847 40.51 -16.47 2.79
N ASP A 848 39.72 -16.79 3.82
CA ASP A 848 38.65 -15.91 4.31
C ASP A 848 39.23 -14.63 4.89
N LEU A 849 38.51 -13.52 4.72
CA LEU A 849 38.93 -12.22 5.22
C LEU A 849 38.01 -11.70 6.30
N PHE A 850 38.62 -11.40 7.44
CA PHE A 850 37.97 -10.78 8.59
C PHE A 850 38.45 -9.34 8.69
N TRP A 851 37.60 -8.40 8.29
CA TRP A 851 37.95 -6.98 8.38
C TRP A 851 37.99 -6.51 9.84
N SER A 852 38.85 -5.53 10.13
CA SER A 852 38.94 -4.92 11.45
C SER A 852 37.57 -4.42 11.92
N LYS A 853 37.23 -4.62 13.19
CA LYS A 853 35.99 -4.09 13.79
C LYS A 853 35.93 -2.56 13.73
N SER A 854 37.09 -1.90 13.60
CA SER A 854 37.21 -0.45 13.42
C SER A 854 36.74 0.00 12.02
N LEU A 855 36.63 -0.91 11.05
CA LEU A 855 36.11 -0.65 9.71
C LEU A 855 34.60 -0.90 9.67
N ILE A 856 33.83 0.08 10.14
CA ILE A 856 32.37 -0.02 10.21
C ILE A 856 31.67 -0.06 8.84
N THR A 857 32.35 0.43 7.80
CA THR A 857 31.88 0.43 6.41
C THR A 857 33.06 0.20 5.47
N LEU A 858 32.80 -0.39 4.30
CA LEU A 858 33.79 -0.65 3.26
C LEU A 858 33.39 0.08 1.96
N PRO A 859 34.36 0.52 1.15
CA PRO A 859 34.06 1.03 -0.18
C PRO A 859 33.35 -0.04 -1.02
N ILE A 860 32.27 0.36 -1.70
CA ILE A 860 31.44 -0.57 -2.50
C ILE A 860 32.25 -1.33 -3.56
N SER A 861 33.26 -0.68 -4.15
CA SER A 861 34.15 -1.31 -5.12
C SER A 861 34.99 -2.44 -4.51
N VAL A 862 35.36 -2.33 -3.23
CA VAL A 862 36.09 -3.38 -2.51
C VAL A 862 35.16 -4.57 -2.27
N THR A 863 33.95 -4.32 -1.76
CA THR A 863 32.92 -5.35 -1.60
C THR A 863 32.62 -6.08 -2.91
N GLN A 864 32.34 -5.33 -3.98
CA GLN A 864 32.00 -5.90 -5.29
C GLN A 864 33.13 -6.78 -5.82
N TRP A 865 34.38 -6.36 -5.66
CA TRP A 865 35.51 -7.17 -6.07
C TRP A 865 35.51 -8.55 -5.38
N TRP A 866 35.29 -8.59 -4.06
CA TRP A 866 35.26 -9.84 -3.30
C TRP A 866 34.09 -10.73 -3.70
N LEU A 867 32.89 -10.17 -3.82
CA LEU A 867 31.69 -10.94 -4.20
C LEU A 867 31.79 -11.52 -5.63
N HIS A 868 32.37 -10.77 -6.56
CA HIS A 868 32.47 -11.16 -7.96
C HIS A 868 33.68 -12.05 -8.25
N PHE A 869 34.89 -11.65 -7.83
CA PHE A 869 36.12 -12.31 -8.28
C PHE A 869 36.70 -13.28 -7.26
N ALA A 870 36.43 -13.12 -5.96
CA ALA A 870 36.86 -14.09 -4.95
C ALA A 870 35.84 -15.21 -4.71
N GLY A 871 34.70 -15.19 -5.42
CA GLY A 871 33.70 -16.27 -5.40
C GLY A 871 33.02 -16.48 -4.06
N GLY A 872 32.88 -15.40 -3.29
CA GLY A 872 32.46 -15.48 -1.90
C GLY A 872 31.05 -14.97 -1.61
N CYS A 873 30.74 -15.02 -0.33
CA CYS A 873 29.59 -14.38 0.30
C CYS A 873 30.07 -13.45 1.41
N CYS A 874 29.25 -12.45 1.73
CA CYS A 874 29.48 -11.50 2.80
C CYS A 874 28.62 -11.87 4.00
N THR A 875 29.21 -11.80 5.20
CA THR A 875 28.49 -11.88 6.48
C THR A 875 29.04 -10.84 7.47
N VAL A 876 28.32 -10.61 8.58
CA VAL A 876 28.75 -9.73 9.66
C VAL A 876 28.72 -10.51 10.96
N SER A 877 29.85 -10.62 11.66
CA SER A 877 29.94 -11.31 12.95
C SER A 877 29.20 -10.59 14.08
N ASP A 878 29.02 -11.27 15.21
CA ASP A 878 28.40 -10.72 16.42
C ASP A 878 29.17 -9.51 16.97
N ASP A 879 30.51 -9.51 16.84
CA ASP A 879 31.38 -8.38 17.22
C ASP A 879 31.48 -7.29 16.14
N GLY A 880 30.71 -7.41 15.05
CA GLY A 880 30.60 -6.40 14.01
C GLY A 880 31.81 -6.34 13.07
N ARG A 881 32.45 -7.46 12.76
CA ARG A 881 33.42 -7.53 11.65
C ARG A 881 32.70 -7.92 10.38
N ILE A 882 33.10 -7.31 9.27
CA ILE A 882 32.67 -7.74 7.95
C ILE A 882 33.56 -8.91 7.56
N ILE A 883 32.93 -10.01 7.14
CA ILE A 883 33.61 -11.24 6.77
C ILE A 883 33.25 -11.57 5.33
N PHE A 884 34.27 -11.83 4.52
CA PHE A 884 34.08 -12.42 3.19
C PHE A 884 34.56 -13.87 3.24
N ALA A 885 33.61 -14.78 3.05
CA ALA A 885 33.83 -16.23 3.04
C ALA A 885 33.85 -16.74 1.60
N GLY A 886 34.90 -17.45 1.20
CA GLY A 886 35.04 -17.97 -0.17
C GLY A 886 36.24 -18.89 -0.31
N ARG A 887 36.14 -19.93 -1.15
CA ARG A 887 37.29 -20.77 -1.49
C ARG A 887 38.35 -19.91 -2.17
N GLY A 888 39.49 -19.74 -1.51
CA GLY A 888 40.69 -19.15 -2.08
C GLY A 888 41.35 -20.03 -3.13
N ASP A 889 40.60 -20.55 -4.11
CA ASP A 889 41.22 -21.20 -5.26
C ASP A 889 42.00 -20.14 -6.07
N GLU A 890 43.33 -20.22 -5.90
CA GLU A 890 44.40 -19.80 -6.81
C GLU A 890 44.74 -18.33 -7.04
N LEU A 891 43.96 -17.34 -6.60
CA LEU A 891 44.35 -15.93 -6.85
C LEU A 891 45.50 -15.43 -5.95
N TRP A 892 45.67 -16.04 -4.76
CA TRP A 892 46.79 -15.77 -3.83
C TRP A 892 47.70 -16.98 -3.56
N GLY A 893 47.29 -18.19 -3.98
CA GLY A 893 47.98 -19.45 -3.68
C GLY A 893 49.33 -19.67 -4.38
N GLY A 894 49.71 -18.84 -5.36
CA GLY A 894 51.03 -18.93 -6.00
C GLY A 894 52.13 -18.11 -5.31
N VAL A 895 51.92 -17.69 -4.07
CA VAL A 895 52.98 -17.15 -3.20
C VAL A 895 53.21 -18.17 -2.10
N GLU A 896 53.78 -19.32 -2.48
CA GLU A 896 54.48 -20.14 -1.49
C GLU A 896 55.54 -19.24 -0.84
N CYS A 897 55.47 -19.11 0.49
CA CYS A 897 56.66 -18.81 1.25
C CYS A 897 57.56 -20.02 1.08
N ASP A 898 58.48 -19.95 0.12
CA ASP A 898 59.64 -20.81 0.19
C ASP A 898 60.52 -20.21 1.30
N ASP A 899 60.38 -20.74 2.51
CA ASP A 899 61.15 -20.33 3.69
C ASP A 899 62.67 -20.56 3.50
N ASN A 900 63.08 -21.17 2.38
CA ASN A 900 64.48 -21.47 2.04
C ASN A 900 65.07 -20.65 0.88
N ALA A 901 64.36 -19.68 0.29
CA ALA A 901 64.89 -18.91 -0.84
C ALA A 901 65.82 -17.74 -0.41
N VAL A 902 67.13 -17.95 -0.48
CA VAL A 902 68.21 -17.07 0.01
C VAL A 902 68.46 -15.78 -0.82
N PHE A 903 67.67 -15.44 -1.87
CA PHE A 903 67.90 -14.18 -2.61
C PHE A 903 66.63 -13.39 -2.95
N PRO A 904 66.60 -12.06 -2.69
CA PRO A 904 65.45 -11.20 -2.97
C PRO A 904 65.43 -10.78 -4.44
N VAL A 905 65.15 -11.70 -5.36
CA VAL A 905 64.96 -11.36 -6.77
C VAL A 905 63.52 -10.87 -6.98
N ASN A 906 63.37 -9.56 -6.85
CA ASN A 906 62.38 -8.69 -7.48
C ASN A 906 60.94 -9.25 -7.65
N ARG A 907 60.24 -9.43 -6.52
CA ARG A 907 58.80 -9.78 -6.44
C ARG A 907 57.89 -8.91 -7.33
N ALA A 908 58.30 -7.66 -7.62
CA ALA A 908 57.59 -6.76 -8.53
C ALA A 908 57.65 -7.22 -10.00
N VAL A 909 58.76 -7.83 -10.42
CA VAL A 909 58.95 -8.34 -11.78
C VAL A 909 58.11 -9.60 -12.02
N THR A 910 58.06 -10.52 -11.04
CA THR A 910 57.21 -11.72 -11.12
C THR A 910 55.72 -11.36 -11.11
N ARG A 911 55.31 -10.39 -10.28
CA ARG A 911 53.94 -9.83 -10.28
C ARG A 911 53.60 -9.13 -11.60
N ARG A 912 54.54 -8.36 -12.17
CA ARG A 912 54.38 -7.69 -13.47
C ARG A 912 54.33 -8.69 -14.62
N ALA A 913 55.15 -9.74 -14.61
CA ALA A 913 55.13 -10.80 -15.62
C ALA A 913 53.81 -11.57 -15.61
N ARG A 914 53.27 -11.90 -14.43
CA ARG A 914 51.97 -12.56 -14.29
C ARG A 914 50.82 -11.64 -14.70
N ALA A 915 50.89 -10.35 -14.36
CA ALA A 915 49.93 -9.34 -14.82
C ALA A 915 49.99 -9.11 -16.35
N LEU A 916 51.18 -9.21 -16.96
CA LEU A 916 51.37 -9.13 -18.42
C LEU A 916 50.87 -10.39 -19.13
N ALA A 917 51.04 -11.58 -18.54
CA ALA A 917 50.50 -12.84 -19.07
C ALA A 917 48.96 -12.83 -19.04
N LEU A 918 48.35 -12.37 -17.95
CA LEU A 918 46.89 -12.22 -17.85
C LEU A 918 46.34 -11.12 -18.78
N ARG A 919 47.12 -10.09 -19.09
CA ARG A 919 46.76 -9.07 -20.10
C ARG A 919 46.74 -9.63 -21.54
N ARG A 920 47.63 -10.57 -21.87
CA ARG A 920 47.68 -11.20 -23.21
C ARG A 920 46.48 -12.13 -23.47
N ILE A 921 45.84 -12.64 -22.43
CA ILE A 921 44.61 -13.43 -22.54
C ILE A 921 43.40 -12.50 -22.86
N SER A 922 43.42 -11.24 -22.39
CA SER A 922 42.38 -10.23 -22.65
C SER A 922 42.47 -9.50 -24.00
N SER A 923 43.29 -9.99 -24.94
CA SER A 923 43.45 -9.44 -26.29
C SER A 923 42.96 -10.38 -27.40
N ILE A 924 42.17 -11.39 -27.06
CA ILE A 924 41.42 -12.20 -28.02
C ILE A 924 39.93 -11.95 -27.71
N ASN A 925 39.33 -11.08 -28.53
CA ASN A 925 37.91 -10.66 -28.59
C ASN A 925 37.33 -9.84 -27.42
#